data_AF-A0A8C0V4B9-F1
#
_entry.id   AF-A0A8C0V4B9-F1
#
_cell.length_a   1.000
_cell.length_b   1.000
_cell.length_c   1.000
_cell.angle_alpha   90.00
_cell.angle_beta   90.00
_cell.angle_gamma   90.00
#
_symmetry.space_group_name_H-M   'P 1'
#
loop_
_entity.id
_entity.type
_entity.pdbx_description
1 polymer ?
#
loop_
_entity_poly.entity_id
_entity_poly.type
_entity_poly.pdbx_seq_one_letter_code
_entity_poly.pdbx_strand_id
1 'polypeptide(L)'
;MFSFEGEITLHDCGIYVRDAPLKDIKVFNARRFVALFSVVNATKRDAGNYRCMIRTEGGVGVSNYAELIVKEPPVPIAPPQLSSVGATYLWIQLNANSINGDGPIIQREVEYRTSSGSWYDIQPVDSTSYKIGHLDPDTEYEISVLLTRPGEGGTGSPGPALKTRTKCADPMRGPRRLEVVEIKSRQITICWEPFGYNVTRCHRYNLTVHYRYQAGGQEQVREEVSWDTESSHPQHTITNLSPYTNVSIKLVLMNPEGRKESQELVVQTDEDVPSAVPLESIQGSTFEEKIFLQWREPAQTYGVITLYEITYKAVSSFDPEIDLSNQSGRVSKLGNETHYLFFGLYPGTTYSFTIRASTAKGFGPPITNQFTTKISAPSMPPYELETPLNQTDSTNASLLNSQYYFAAEIPANGLLAAQPFTIGDNKTYSGFWNTPLLPHKSYSIYFQAASRANGETKIDCVRVATKGAATRKPDPEPEKQTDHTVKIAGVIAGILLFVIIFLGVVLVMKKRKLAKKRKETLSSTRQEMTVMVNSMDKSYTEQGTNCDEAFSFMDTHNLNGRSVSSPSSFTMKTNTLSTTVPNSYYPDPFVPTAILDETHTMASDTSSLVQSHTYKKRDPVDVPYQTGQLHPAIRVADLLQHITQMKCAEGYGFKEEYESFFEGQSAPWDSAKKDENRMKNRYGNIIAYDHSRVRLQPIEGETSSDYINGNYIDGYHRPNHYIATQGKFITLSFQLCEAKRFWYLDCSLFSLTCIIATVNIQGRVGSIT
;
A
#
# COMPACT_ATOMS: atom_id res chain seq x y z
N MET A 1 -100.62 -5.76 64.75
CA MET A 1 -99.33 -6.46 64.71
C MET A 1 -99.63 -7.88 65.16
N PHE A 2 -99.53 -8.88 64.27
CA PHE A 2 -99.76 -10.27 64.66
C PHE A 2 -98.43 -10.86 65.14
N SER A 3 -98.35 -11.25 66.41
CA SER A 3 -97.33 -12.18 66.85
C SER A 3 -97.60 -13.54 66.21
N PHE A 4 -96.56 -14.19 65.69
CA PHE A 4 -96.63 -15.56 65.23
C PHE A 4 -96.11 -16.45 66.37
N GLU A 5 -97.03 -16.95 67.19
CA GLU A 5 -96.73 -17.78 68.36
C GLU A 5 -96.66 -19.26 67.96
N GLY A 6 -95.69 -19.56 67.09
CA GLY A 6 -95.42 -20.89 66.59
C GLY A 6 -93.93 -21.13 66.35
N GLU A 7 -93.48 -22.32 66.66
CA GLU A 7 -92.12 -22.80 66.41
C GLU A 7 -92.08 -23.46 65.02
N ILE A 8 -91.14 -23.05 64.16
CA ILE A 8 -90.96 -23.64 62.82
C ILE A 8 -89.53 -24.16 62.68
N THR A 9 -89.39 -25.45 62.42
CA THR A 9 -88.09 -26.15 62.32
C THR A 9 -88.00 -26.96 61.03
N LEU A 10 -86.79 -27.29 60.62
CA LEU A 10 -86.51 -28.25 59.55
C LEU A 10 -85.89 -29.50 60.18
N HIS A 11 -86.54 -30.66 60.00
CA HIS A 11 -86.05 -31.95 60.54
C HIS A 11 -85.62 -32.87 59.41
N ASP A 12 -84.40 -33.40 59.51
CA ASP A 12 -83.97 -34.59 58.77
C ASP A 12 -84.63 -35.87 59.35
N CYS A 13 -84.62 -36.94 58.56
CA CYS A 13 -85.08 -38.28 58.94
C CYS A 13 -83.95 -39.20 59.46
N GLY A 14 -82.69 -38.75 59.41
CA GLY A 14 -81.51 -39.51 59.82
C GLY A 14 -81.22 -39.50 61.32
N ILE A 15 -80.17 -40.23 61.70
CA ILE A 15 -79.76 -40.42 63.10
C ILE A 15 -79.06 -39.17 63.67
N TYR A 16 -78.49 -38.32 62.81
CA TYR A 16 -77.81 -37.08 63.18
C TYR A 16 -78.69 -35.86 62.89
N VAL A 17 -79.58 -35.54 63.82
CA VAL A 17 -80.40 -34.31 63.73
C VAL A 17 -79.47 -33.09 63.82
N ARG A 18 -79.23 -32.43 62.69
CA ARG A 18 -78.54 -31.13 62.61
C ARG A 18 -79.60 -30.07 62.31
N ASP A 19 -79.92 -29.25 63.31
CA ASP A 19 -80.92 -28.19 63.16
C ASP A 19 -80.48 -27.19 62.08
N ALA A 20 -81.19 -27.17 60.95
CA ALA A 20 -80.96 -26.17 59.91
C ALA A 20 -81.65 -24.87 60.34
N PRO A 21 -80.92 -23.77 60.58
CA PRO A 21 -81.51 -22.55 61.10
C PRO A 21 -82.52 -21.95 60.12
N LEU A 22 -83.59 -21.41 60.70
CA LEU A 22 -84.53 -20.52 60.04
C LEU A 22 -83.77 -19.26 59.58
N LYS A 23 -83.73 -19.03 58.27
CA LYS A 23 -83.02 -17.91 57.62
C LYS A 23 -83.89 -16.67 57.47
N ASP A 24 -85.18 -16.85 57.19
CA ASP A 24 -86.16 -15.77 56.99
C ASP A 24 -87.61 -16.28 57.13
N ILE A 25 -88.55 -15.41 57.50
CA ILE A 25 -90.01 -15.64 57.34
C ILE A 25 -90.62 -14.45 56.61
N LYS A 26 -91.03 -14.69 55.37
CA LYS A 26 -91.77 -13.70 54.56
C LYS A 26 -93.27 -13.89 54.71
N VAL A 27 -93.92 -13.05 55.51
CA VAL A 27 -95.40 -13.01 55.63
C VAL A 27 -96.00 -12.31 54.41
N PHE A 28 -96.95 -12.96 53.74
CA PHE A 28 -97.66 -12.42 52.57
C PHE A 28 -99.05 -11.87 52.91
N ASN A 29 -99.76 -12.50 53.86
CA ASN A 29 -100.99 -12.00 54.47
C ASN A 29 -101.32 -12.79 55.75
N ALA A 30 -102.42 -12.44 56.43
CA ALA A 30 -102.87 -13.07 57.68
C ALA A 30 -103.19 -14.59 57.61
N ARG A 31 -103.06 -15.25 56.45
CA ARG A 31 -103.18 -16.71 56.28
C ARG A 31 -102.05 -17.34 55.44
N ARG A 32 -101.01 -16.58 55.07
CA ARG A 32 -99.90 -17.07 54.23
C ARG A 32 -98.57 -16.43 54.60
N PHE A 33 -97.57 -17.26 54.86
CA PHE A 33 -96.17 -16.91 54.99
C PHE A 33 -95.31 -17.96 54.27
N VAL A 34 -94.03 -17.67 54.04
CA VAL A 34 -93.02 -18.64 53.62
C VAL A 34 -91.85 -18.55 54.60
N ALA A 35 -91.50 -19.69 55.21
CA ALA A 35 -90.29 -19.84 56.00
C ALA A 35 -89.16 -20.38 55.10
N LEU A 36 -87.97 -19.80 55.19
CA LEU A 36 -86.78 -20.26 54.48
C LEU A 36 -85.78 -20.84 55.48
N PHE A 37 -85.25 -22.03 55.19
CA PHE A 37 -84.22 -22.70 55.99
C PHE A 37 -82.92 -22.80 55.19
N SER A 38 -81.78 -22.90 55.88
CA SER A 38 -80.46 -22.91 55.22
C SER A 38 -79.49 -23.86 55.90
N VAL A 39 -79.12 -24.95 55.22
CA VAL A 39 -78.05 -25.86 55.67
C VAL A 39 -76.69 -25.25 55.33
N VAL A 40 -76.06 -24.59 56.30
CA VAL A 40 -74.78 -23.88 56.13
C VAL A 40 -73.60 -24.84 56.27
N ASN A 41 -72.62 -24.73 55.37
CA ASN A 41 -71.47 -25.63 55.28
C ASN A 41 -71.92 -27.11 55.23
N ALA A 42 -72.74 -27.42 54.24
CA ALA A 42 -73.27 -28.77 54.00
C ALA A 42 -72.16 -29.71 53.48
N THR A 43 -72.14 -30.92 53.99
CA THR A 43 -71.22 -32.00 53.65
C THR A 43 -72.00 -33.22 53.18
N LYS A 44 -71.31 -34.25 52.66
CA LYS A 44 -71.94 -35.55 52.32
C LYS A 44 -72.62 -36.25 53.51
N ARG A 45 -72.39 -35.81 54.76
CA ARG A 45 -73.09 -36.32 55.96
C ARG A 45 -74.43 -35.62 56.23
N ASP A 46 -74.62 -34.43 55.66
CA ASP A 46 -75.85 -33.64 55.79
C ASP A 46 -76.87 -33.96 54.68
N ALA A 47 -76.51 -34.85 53.75
CA ALA A 47 -77.42 -35.34 52.72
C ALA A 47 -78.45 -36.30 53.34
N GLY A 48 -79.74 -36.03 53.12
CA GLY A 48 -80.82 -36.68 53.86
C GLY A 48 -82.22 -36.27 53.39
N ASN A 49 -83.24 -36.72 54.09
CA ASN A 49 -84.64 -36.45 53.76
C ASN A 49 -85.23 -35.49 54.79
N TYR A 50 -85.33 -34.22 54.41
CA TYR A 50 -85.76 -33.13 55.27
C TYR A 50 -87.25 -32.83 55.10
N ARG A 51 -87.91 -32.40 56.17
CA ARG A 51 -89.26 -31.84 56.13
C ARG A 51 -89.37 -30.62 57.04
N CYS A 52 -90.21 -29.66 56.65
CA CYS A 52 -90.61 -28.56 57.51
C CYS A 52 -91.62 -29.06 58.54
N MET A 53 -91.46 -28.67 59.80
CA MET A 53 -92.46 -28.87 60.86
C MET A 53 -92.82 -27.51 61.46
N ILE A 54 -94.11 -27.31 61.72
CA ILE A 54 -94.67 -26.12 62.39
C ILE A 54 -95.45 -26.59 63.62
N ARG A 55 -95.09 -26.10 64.79
CA ARG A 55 -95.80 -26.35 66.06
C ARG A 55 -96.49 -25.07 66.52
N THR A 56 -97.76 -25.21 66.89
CA THR A 56 -98.61 -24.17 67.48
C THR A 56 -99.40 -24.77 68.65
N GLU A 57 -100.07 -23.96 69.47
CA GLU A 57 -100.95 -24.46 70.54
C GLU A 57 -102.06 -25.39 69.99
N GLY A 58 -102.54 -25.13 68.78
CA GLY A 58 -103.56 -25.94 68.10
C GLY A 58 -103.06 -27.24 67.47
N GLY A 59 -101.76 -27.54 67.52
CA GLY A 59 -101.17 -28.77 67.01
C GLY A 59 -99.93 -28.58 66.13
N VAL A 60 -99.51 -29.67 65.47
CA VAL A 60 -98.30 -29.73 64.63
C VAL A 60 -98.68 -30.02 63.18
N GLY A 61 -98.24 -29.15 62.26
CA GLY A 61 -98.25 -29.40 60.82
C GLY A 61 -96.88 -29.89 60.33
N VAL A 62 -96.86 -30.76 59.34
CA VAL A 62 -95.63 -31.27 58.70
C VAL A 62 -95.75 -31.24 57.18
N SER A 63 -94.66 -30.95 56.48
CA SER A 63 -94.59 -31.11 55.03
C SER A 63 -94.36 -32.57 54.62
N ASN A 64 -94.48 -32.86 53.33
CA ASN A 64 -93.79 -34.01 52.74
C ASN A 64 -92.27 -33.89 52.97
N TYR A 65 -91.57 -35.02 52.86
CA TYR A 65 -90.11 -35.02 52.77
C TYR A 65 -89.64 -34.47 51.42
N ALA A 66 -88.46 -33.84 51.42
CA ALA A 66 -87.69 -33.44 50.26
C ALA A 66 -86.23 -33.86 50.47
N GLU A 67 -85.61 -34.42 49.44
CA GLU A 67 -84.24 -34.93 49.51
C GLU A 67 -83.23 -33.79 49.33
N LEU A 68 -82.29 -33.66 50.28
CA LEU A 68 -81.13 -32.79 50.14
C LEU A 68 -79.94 -33.61 49.63
N ILE A 69 -79.61 -33.45 48.35
CA ILE A 69 -78.48 -34.13 47.71
C ILE A 69 -77.25 -33.21 47.74
N VAL A 70 -76.33 -33.42 48.69
CA VAL A 70 -75.06 -32.71 48.74
C VAL A 70 -74.06 -33.36 47.78
N LYS A 71 -73.60 -32.60 46.77
CA LYS A 71 -72.61 -33.05 45.78
C LYS A 71 -71.25 -32.37 46.00
N GLU A 72 -70.19 -33.16 45.87
CA GLU A 72 -68.81 -32.69 46.03
C GLU A 72 -68.29 -32.05 44.73
N PRO A 73 -67.66 -30.86 44.77
CA PRO A 73 -67.07 -30.23 43.59
C PRO A 73 -65.97 -31.08 42.94
N PRO A 74 -65.81 -31.04 41.61
CA PRO A 74 -64.90 -31.93 40.88
C PRO A 74 -63.45 -31.46 40.92
N VAL A 75 -62.52 -32.38 41.20
CA VAL A 75 -61.07 -32.10 41.28
C VAL A 75 -60.29 -33.14 40.46
N PRO A 76 -59.41 -32.75 39.51
CA PRO A 76 -58.56 -33.69 38.78
C PRO A 76 -57.64 -34.50 39.71
N ILE A 77 -57.55 -35.82 39.47
CA ILE A 77 -56.70 -36.72 40.28
C ILE A 77 -55.21 -36.57 39.93
N ALA A 78 -54.88 -36.18 38.70
CA ALA A 78 -53.53 -36.11 38.16
C ALA A 78 -53.23 -34.74 37.53
N PRO A 79 -51.97 -34.28 37.52
CA PRO A 79 -51.57 -33.06 36.84
C PRO A 79 -51.76 -33.18 35.32
N PRO A 80 -51.91 -32.06 34.58
CA PRO A 80 -51.89 -32.10 33.12
C PRO A 80 -50.55 -32.64 32.61
N GLN A 81 -50.56 -33.38 31.51
CA GLN A 81 -49.34 -33.89 30.88
C GLN A 81 -48.72 -32.82 29.97
N LEU A 82 -47.39 -32.77 29.93
CA LEU A 82 -46.65 -31.86 29.07
C LEU A 82 -46.43 -32.49 27.70
N SER A 83 -46.99 -31.89 26.64
CA SER A 83 -46.90 -32.41 25.27
C SER A 83 -45.73 -31.82 24.48
N SER A 84 -45.47 -30.51 24.62
CA SER A 84 -44.23 -29.89 24.10
C SER A 84 -43.94 -28.53 24.76
N VAL A 85 -42.67 -28.13 24.72
CA VAL A 85 -42.16 -26.87 25.29
C VAL A 85 -41.59 -25.98 24.18
N GLY A 86 -42.15 -24.77 24.05
CA GLY A 86 -41.56 -23.69 23.26
C GLY A 86 -40.88 -22.65 24.16
N ALA A 87 -40.37 -21.59 23.53
CA ALA A 87 -39.81 -20.45 24.26
C ALA A 87 -40.90 -19.56 24.89
N THR A 88 -42.03 -19.38 24.18
CA THR A 88 -43.14 -18.50 24.61
C THR A 88 -44.48 -19.24 24.71
N TYR A 89 -44.43 -20.57 24.79
CA TYR A 89 -45.63 -21.40 24.88
C TYR A 89 -45.35 -22.77 25.51
N LEU A 90 -46.40 -23.36 26.08
CA LEU A 90 -46.46 -24.75 26.53
C LEU A 90 -47.68 -25.43 25.88
N TRP A 91 -47.49 -26.61 25.30
CA TRP A 91 -48.61 -27.49 24.93
C TRP A 91 -48.82 -28.50 26.06
N ILE A 92 -50.06 -28.57 26.56
CA ILE A 92 -50.47 -29.48 27.62
C ILE A 92 -51.63 -30.37 27.16
N GLN A 93 -51.76 -31.52 27.80
CA GLN A 93 -52.93 -32.39 27.71
C GLN A 93 -53.62 -32.42 29.08
N LEU A 94 -54.87 -31.98 29.14
CA LEU A 94 -55.69 -31.90 30.35
C LEU A 94 -56.10 -33.32 30.79
N ASN A 95 -55.63 -33.77 31.95
CA ASN A 95 -56.04 -35.04 32.58
C ASN A 95 -57.42 -34.96 33.27
N ALA A 96 -58.34 -34.20 32.69
CA ALA A 96 -59.66 -33.86 33.26
C ALA A 96 -60.72 -34.98 33.17
N ASN A 97 -60.33 -36.20 32.79
CA ASN A 97 -61.23 -37.35 32.66
C ASN A 97 -61.28 -38.21 33.94
N SER A 98 -60.25 -38.13 34.79
CA SER A 98 -60.15 -38.87 36.06
C SER A 98 -60.23 -37.88 37.21
N ILE A 99 -61.39 -37.85 37.88
CA ILE A 99 -61.76 -36.81 38.86
C ILE A 99 -62.19 -37.44 40.19
N ASN A 100 -61.91 -36.74 41.28
CA ASN A 100 -62.67 -36.84 42.52
C ASN A 100 -63.87 -35.88 42.45
N GLY A 101 -64.91 -36.10 43.26
CA GLY A 101 -66.14 -35.29 43.26
C GLY A 101 -67.30 -35.88 42.45
N ASP A 102 -68.37 -35.10 42.23
CA ASP A 102 -69.67 -35.57 41.75
C ASP A 102 -70.24 -34.79 40.54
N GLY A 103 -70.74 -35.52 39.55
CA GLY A 103 -71.64 -35.00 38.52
C GLY A 103 -70.97 -34.46 37.26
N PRO A 104 -71.73 -33.84 36.33
CA PRO A 104 -71.22 -33.44 35.03
C PRO A 104 -70.32 -32.21 35.12
N ILE A 105 -69.22 -32.22 34.37
CA ILE A 105 -68.36 -31.04 34.17
C ILE A 105 -68.96 -30.17 33.08
N ILE A 106 -69.28 -28.91 33.40
CA ILE A 106 -69.81 -27.93 32.44
C ILE A 106 -68.74 -26.93 31.94
N GLN A 107 -67.67 -26.72 32.71
CA GLN A 107 -66.59 -25.80 32.37
C GLN A 107 -65.26 -26.36 32.89
N ARG A 108 -64.19 -26.13 32.13
CA ARG A 108 -62.81 -26.51 32.45
C ARG A 108 -61.94 -25.27 32.28
N GLU A 109 -61.05 -25.05 33.22
CA GLU A 109 -60.16 -23.88 33.23
C GLU A 109 -58.73 -24.33 33.50
N VAL A 110 -57.77 -23.67 32.85
CA VAL A 110 -56.34 -23.84 33.10
C VAL A 110 -55.89 -22.61 33.88
N GLU A 111 -55.52 -22.82 35.14
CA GLU A 111 -54.83 -21.86 35.98
C GLU A 111 -53.33 -22.03 35.75
N TYR A 112 -52.60 -20.94 35.54
CA TYR A 112 -51.15 -21.01 35.41
C TYR A 112 -50.47 -19.76 35.95
N ARG A 113 -49.33 -19.95 36.59
CA ARG A 113 -48.58 -18.89 37.28
C ARG A 113 -47.08 -19.11 37.19
N THR A 114 -46.29 -18.05 37.25
CA THR A 114 -44.84 -18.13 37.42
C THR A 114 -44.51 -18.72 38.80
N SER A 115 -43.49 -19.58 38.94
CA SER A 115 -43.08 -20.16 40.24
C SER A 115 -42.71 -19.12 41.31
N SER A 116 -42.35 -17.90 40.89
CA SER A 116 -42.11 -16.72 41.74
C SER A 116 -43.37 -16.08 42.32
N GLY A 117 -44.57 -16.47 41.87
CA GLY A 117 -45.85 -15.85 42.24
C GLY A 117 -46.08 -14.44 41.66
N SER A 118 -45.16 -13.92 40.84
CA SER A 118 -45.22 -12.55 40.29
C SER A 118 -46.31 -12.33 39.24
N TRP A 119 -46.80 -13.40 38.61
CA TRP A 119 -47.83 -13.35 37.58
C TRP A 119 -48.68 -14.64 37.60
N TYR A 120 -49.99 -14.51 37.39
CA TYR A 120 -50.94 -15.62 37.26
C TYR A 120 -52.05 -15.26 36.25
N ASP A 121 -52.67 -16.27 35.65
CA ASP A 121 -53.86 -16.15 34.80
C ASP A 121 -54.72 -17.43 34.87
N ILE A 122 -55.99 -17.32 34.50
CA ILE A 122 -56.97 -18.42 34.47
C ILE A 122 -57.77 -18.30 33.18
N GLN A 123 -57.65 -19.30 32.30
CA GLN A 123 -58.33 -19.28 30.99
C GLN A 123 -59.26 -20.49 30.82
N PRO A 124 -60.50 -20.30 30.29
CA PRO A 124 -61.41 -21.41 29.99
C PRO A 124 -60.92 -22.22 28.78
N VAL A 125 -61.14 -23.53 28.80
CA VAL A 125 -60.59 -24.47 27.81
C VAL A 125 -61.62 -25.51 27.34
N ASP A 126 -61.95 -25.45 26.06
CA ASP A 126 -62.89 -26.39 25.41
C ASP A 126 -62.24 -27.73 25.01
N SER A 127 -60.92 -27.73 24.74
CA SER A 127 -60.21 -28.87 24.16
C SER A 127 -59.28 -29.59 25.15
N THR A 128 -59.22 -30.93 25.08
CA THR A 128 -58.36 -31.71 26.00
C THR A 128 -56.87 -31.53 25.74
N SER A 129 -56.47 -31.10 24.53
CA SER A 129 -55.14 -30.57 24.26
C SER A 129 -55.22 -29.05 24.18
N TYR A 130 -54.31 -28.34 24.83
CA TYR A 130 -54.36 -26.88 24.96
C TYR A 130 -52.96 -26.26 24.83
N LYS A 131 -52.90 -25.06 24.24
CA LYS A 131 -51.66 -24.29 24.10
C LYS A 131 -51.73 -23.04 24.96
N ILE A 132 -50.99 -23.05 26.06
CA ILE A 132 -50.71 -21.84 26.83
C ILE A 132 -49.70 -21.01 26.01
N GLY A 133 -50.06 -19.79 25.63
CA GLY A 133 -49.24 -18.91 24.81
C GLY A 133 -48.76 -17.65 25.55
N HIS A 134 -47.99 -16.81 24.86
CA HIS A 134 -47.51 -15.52 25.35
C HIS A 134 -46.70 -15.57 26.67
N LEU A 135 -46.11 -16.73 26.96
CA LEU A 135 -45.25 -16.94 28.12
C LEU A 135 -43.88 -16.29 27.92
N ASP A 136 -43.22 -15.96 29.03
CA ASP A 136 -41.82 -15.54 29.02
C ASP A 136 -40.84 -16.73 28.88
N PRO A 137 -39.74 -16.60 28.10
CA PRO A 137 -38.69 -17.62 27.96
C PRO A 137 -37.89 -17.92 29.22
N ASP A 138 -37.33 -19.14 29.32
CA ASP A 138 -36.52 -19.61 30.45
C ASP A 138 -37.13 -19.29 31.83
N THR A 139 -38.45 -19.39 31.89
CA THR A 139 -39.27 -19.05 33.04
C THR A 139 -40.02 -20.28 33.49
N GLU A 140 -40.07 -20.49 34.80
CA GLU A 140 -40.71 -21.65 35.39
C GLU A 140 -42.16 -21.32 35.75
N TYR A 141 -43.06 -22.22 35.38
CA TYR A 141 -44.50 -22.10 35.58
C TYR A 141 -45.05 -23.31 36.32
N GLU A 142 -46.04 -23.04 37.16
CA GLU A 142 -46.94 -24.02 37.76
C GLU A 142 -48.29 -23.95 37.02
N ILE A 143 -48.81 -25.09 36.57
CA ILE A 143 -50.03 -25.20 35.77
C ILE A 143 -51.01 -26.17 36.42
N SER A 144 -52.15 -25.67 36.85
CA SER A 144 -53.27 -26.41 37.45
C SER A 144 -54.45 -26.50 36.48
N VAL A 145 -55.37 -27.43 36.74
CA VAL A 145 -56.66 -27.50 36.04
C VAL A 145 -57.78 -27.40 37.08
N LEU A 146 -58.71 -26.47 36.86
CA LEU A 146 -59.94 -26.33 37.63
C LEU A 146 -61.10 -26.91 36.81
N LEU A 147 -62.08 -27.47 37.52
CA LEU A 147 -63.27 -28.06 36.93
C LEU A 147 -64.51 -27.52 37.64
N THR A 148 -65.55 -27.23 36.88
CA THR A 148 -66.80 -26.65 37.39
C THR A 148 -68.00 -27.53 37.04
N ARG A 149 -68.77 -27.92 38.06
CA ARG A 149 -70.07 -28.61 37.95
C ARG A 149 -71.24 -27.61 38.12
N PRO A 150 -72.49 -27.93 37.70
CA PRO A 150 -73.63 -27.02 37.85
C PRO A 150 -73.98 -26.68 39.31
N GLY A 151 -74.15 -25.39 39.60
CA GLY A 151 -74.62 -24.85 40.88
C GLY A 151 -73.63 -23.90 41.57
N GLU A 152 -74.11 -23.15 42.55
CA GLU A 152 -73.26 -22.34 43.43
C GLU A 152 -72.27 -23.22 44.20
N GLY A 153 -71.02 -22.78 44.34
CA GLY A 153 -69.93 -23.63 44.87
C GLY A 153 -69.53 -24.78 43.95
N GLY A 154 -69.94 -24.77 42.67
CA GLY A 154 -69.68 -25.84 41.72
C GLY A 154 -68.24 -25.95 41.20
N THR A 155 -67.38 -24.95 41.40
CA THR A 155 -65.95 -25.02 41.04
C THR A 155 -65.18 -25.76 42.13
N GLY A 156 -64.48 -26.83 41.75
CA GLY A 156 -63.60 -27.55 42.67
C GLY A 156 -62.24 -26.89 42.84
N SER A 157 -61.52 -27.29 43.89
CA SER A 157 -60.11 -26.92 44.07
C SER A 157 -59.27 -27.28 42.84
N PRO A 158 -58.21 -26.53 42.52
CA PRO A 158 -57.29 -26.90 41.46
C PRO A 158 -56.70 -28.29 41.69
N GLY A 159 -56.61 -29.08 40.62
CA GLY A 159 -55.90 -30.36 40.64
C GLY A 159 -54.39 -30.20 40.84
N PRO A 160 -53.63 -31.30 41.01
CA PRO A 160 -52.18 -31.24 41.17
C PRO A 160 -51.51 -30.44 40.05
N ALA A 161 -50.55 -29.57 40.40
CA ALA A 161 -49.90 -28.71 39.41
C ALA A 161 -48.79 -29.45 38.64
N LEU A 162 -48.77 -29.28 37.32
CA LEU A 162 -47.59 -29.53 36.49
C LEU A 162 -46.60 -28.38 36.73
N LYS A 163 -45.36 -28.69 37.12
CA LYS A 163 -44.26 -27.71 37.12
C LYS A 163 -43.38 -27.93 35.90
N THR A 164 -43.11 -26.87 35.14
CA THR A 164 -42.21 -26.93 33.97
C THR A 164 -41.62 -25.57 33.63
N ARG A 165 -40.61 -25.55 32.77
CA ARG A 165 -39.87 -24.35 32.37
C ARG A 165 -39.93 -24.18 30.85
N THR A 166 -40.25 -22.97 30.39
CA THR A 166 -40.15 -22.61 28.96
C THR A 166 -38.71 -22.67 28.47
N LYS A 167 -38.49 -22.93 27.19
CA LYS A 167 -37.13 -22.82 26.61
C LYS A 167 -36.65 -21.37 26.66
N CYS A 168 -35.35 -21.16 26.49
CA CYS A 168 -34.85 -19.85 26.08
C CYS A 168 -35.44 -19.46 24.71
N ALA A 169 -35.42 -18.18 24.36
CA ALA A 169 -35.62 -17.73 22.99
C ALA A 169 -34.30 -17.19 22.44
N ASP A 170 -34.22 -17.08 21.12
CA ASP A 170 -33.23 -16.27 20.41
C ASP A 170 -33.09 -14.86 21.07
N PRO A 171 -31.88 -14.29 21.24
CA PRO A 171 -31.74 -12.93 21.76
C PRO A 171 -32.49 -11.93 20.86
N MET A 172 -33.18 -10.94 21.43
CA MET A 172 -34.05 -10.02 20.66
C MET A 172 -33.27 -9.15 19.66
N ARG A 173 -32.03 -8.80 20.01
CA ARG A 173 -31.10 -7.97 19.23
C ARG A 173 -29.68 -8.14 19.78
N GLY A 174 -28.68 -7.71 19.02
CA GLY A 174 -27.34 -7.53 19.56
C GLY A 174 -27.22 -6.25 20.42
N PRO A 175 -26.09 -6.05 21.11
CA PRO A 175 -25.80 -4.84 21.87
C PRO A 175 -25.84 -3.57 21.02
N ARG A 176 -26.02 -2.42 21.68
CA ARG A 176 -26.16 -1.09 21.05
C ARG A 176 -25.19 -0.09 21.68
N ARG A 177 -25.03 1.08 21.04
CA ARG A 177 -24.07 2.13 21.46
C ARG A 177 -22.65 1.57 21.66
N LEU A 178 -22.21 0.71 20.73
CA LEU A 178 -20.82 0.24 20.71
C LEU A 178 -19.93 1.44 20.36
N GLU A 179 -19.27 1.99 21.36
CA GLU A 179 -18.56 3.28 21.31
C GLU A 179 -17.13 3.12 21.86
N VAL A 180 -16.24 4.04 21.51
CA VAL A 180 -14.83 4.02 21.92
C VAL A 180 -14.64 4.92 23.13
N VAL A 181 -14.01 4.37 24.18
CA VAL A 181 -13.62 5.10 25.39
C VAL A 181 -12.19 5.64 25.26
N GLU A 182 -11.27 4.81 24.76
CA GLU A 182 -9.86 5.17 24.62
C GLU A 182 -9.20 4.41 23.46
N ILE A 183 -8.31 5.09 22.73
CA ILE A 183 -7.45 4.51 21.69
C ILE A 183 -6.00 4.67 22.15
N LYS A 184 -5.21 3.60 22.05
CA LYS A 184 -3.74 3.64 22.11
C LYS A 184 -3.16 2.82 20.95
N SER A 185 -1.84 2.79 20.82
CA SER A 185 -1.17 2.11 19.72
C SER A 185 -1.31 0.58 19.75
N ARG A 186 -1.55 -0.01 20.93
CA ARG A 186 -1.61 -1.48 21.13
C ARG A 186 -2.83 -1.96 21.92
N GLN A 187 -3.75 -1.05 22.26
CA GLN A 187 -5.03 -1.36 22.92
C GLN A 187 -6.13 -0.41 22.47
N ILE A 188 -7.38 -0.87 22.51
CA ILE A 188 -8.59 -0.06 22.33
C ILE A 188 -9.58 -0.44 23.44
N THR A 189 -10.10 0.56 24.17
CA THR A 189 -11.15 0.37 25.17
C THR A 189 -12.49 0.78 24.57
N ILE A 190 -13.46 -0.12 24.64
CA ILE A 190 -14.83 0.04 24.11
C ILE A 190 -15.86 -0.04 25.23
N CYS A 191 -17.03 0.56 25.03
CA CYS A 191 -18.20 0.46 25.90
C CYS A 191 -19.48 0.17 25.10
N TRP A 192 -20.58 -0.16 25.79
CA TRP A 192 -21.89 -0.40 25.16
C TRP A 192 -23.09 -0.07 26.08
N GLU A 193 -24.29 0.04 25.50
CA GLU A 193 -25.55 0.13 26.24
C GLU A 193 -25.78 -1.16 27.04
N PRO A 194 -25.94 -1.10 28.38
CA PRO A 194 -26.20 -2.29 29.19
C PRO A 194 -27.55 -2.91 28.83
N PHE A 195 -27.64 -4.23 28.97
CA PHE A 195 -28.82 -5.01 28.60
C PHE A 195 -29.06 -6.13 29.61
N GLY A 196 -30.32 -6.59 29.71
CA GLY A 196 -30.72 -7.68 30.60
C GLY A 196 -31.68 -8.65 29.93
N TYR A 197 -32.45 -9.37 30.75
CA TYR A 197 -33.35 -10.46 30.32
C TYR A 197 -34.30 -10.12 29.14
N ASN A 198 -34.77 -8.87 29.05
CA ASN A 198 -35.60 -8.39 27.93
C ASN A 198 -34.90 -8.43 26.56
N VAL A 199 -33.56 -8.52 26.54
CA VAL A 199 -32.73 -8.66 25.34
C VAL A 199 -32.18 -10.08 25.21
N THR A 200 -31.69 -10.67 26.32
CA THR A 200 -31.05 -12.01 26.30
C THR A 200 -32.04 -13.16 26.15
N ARG A 201 -33.30 -12.98 26.59
CA ARG A 201 -34.41 -13.97 26.58
C ARG A 201 -34.01 -15.36 27.11
N CYS A 202 -33.06 -15.37 28.02
CA CYS A 202 -32.42 -16.54 28.63
C CYS A 202 -31.57 -16.04 29.80
N HIS A 203 -31.58 -16.72 30.95
CA HIS A 203 -30.70 -16.36 32.08
C HIS A 203 -29.26 -16.82 31.84
N ARG A 204 -29.07 -17.83 30.99
CA ARG A 204 -27.74 -18.32 30.56
C ARG A 204 -27.38 -17.77 29.18
N TYR A 205 -26.48 -16.79 29.15
CA TYR A 205 -25.98 -16.17 27.91
C TYR A 205 -24.48 -15.86 28.07
N ASN A 206 -23.81 -15.48 26.98
CA ASN A 206 -22.48 -14.87 27.03
C ASN A 206 -22.38 -13.69 26.05
N LEU A 207 -21.39 -12.83 26.28
CA LEU A 207 -21.06 -11.70 25.43
C LEU A 207 -19.63 -11.86 24.92
N THR A 208 -19.45 -11.85 23.60
CA THR A 208 -18.15 -12.02 22.96
C THR A 208 -17.80 -10.77 22.15
N VAL A 209 -16.64 -10.19 22.41
CA VAL A 209 -16.02 -9.16 21.57
C VAL A 209 -15.32 -9.87 20.40
N HIS A 210 -15.91 -9.79 19.22
CA HIS A 210 -15.33 -10.33 17.98
C HIS A 210 -14.65 -9.17 17.24
N TYR A 211 -13.34 -9.28 17.00
CA TYR A 211 -12.58 -8.25 16.28
C TYR A 211 -11.69 -8.84 15.20
N ARG A 212 -11.49 -8.07 14.12
CA ARG A 212 -10.66 -8.42 12.96
C ARG A 212 -9.75 -7.26 12.55
N TYR A 213 -8.52 -7.58 12.17
CA TYR A 213 -7.51 -6.59 11.75
C TYR A 213 -6.49 -7.23 10.80
N GLN A 214 -5.76 -6.42 10.04
CA GLN A 214 -4.70 -6.89 9.15
C GLN A 214 -3.34 -6.80 9.85
N ALA A 215 -2.60 -7.91 9.92
CA ALA A 215 -1.24 -7.95 10.47
C ALA A 215 -0.33 -8.80 9.59
N GLY A 216 0.81 -8.24 9.17
CA GLY A 216 1.77 -8.95 8.31
C GLY A 216 1.23 -9.36 6.93
N GLY A 217 0.16 -8.73 6.45
CA GLY A 217 -0.52 -9.11 5.20
C GLY A 217 -1.51 -10.27 5.34
N GLN A 218 -1.89 -10.65 6.56
CA GLN A 218 -2.93 -11.63 6.83
C GLN A 218 -4.03 -11.06 7.73
N GLU A 219 -5.28 -11.46 7.49
CA GLU A 219 -6.40 -11.13 8.36
C GLU A 219 -6.29 -11.95 9.66
N GLN A 220 -6.20 -11.25 10.79
CA GLN A 220 -6.31 -11.83 12.12
C GLN A 220 -7.74 -11.63 12.61
N VAL A 221 -8.43 -12.73 12.90
CA VAL A 221 -9.74 -12.74 13.57
C VAL A 221 -9.55 -13.24 15.00
N ARG A 222 -10.22 -12.61 15.96
CA ARG A 222 -10.17 -12.95 17.39
C ARG A 222 -11.56 -12.79 18.02
N GLU A 223 -11.80 -13.60 19.05
CA GLU A 223 -12.99 -13.57 19.89
C GLU A 223 -12.55 -13.59 21.36
N GLU A 224 -13.02 -12.63 22.16
CA GLU A 224 -12.76 -12.53 23.60
C GLU A 224 -14.09 -12.47 24.36
N VAL A 225 -14.28 -13.31 25.38
CA VAL A 225 -15.48 -13.26 26.22
C VAL A 225 -15.36 -12.08 27.18
N SER A 226 -16.34 -11.18 27.15
CA SER A 226 -16.48 -10.11 28.14
C SER A 226 -17.37 -10.59 29.29
N TRP A 227 -16.89 -10.36 30.51
CA TRP A 227 -17.57 -10.73 31.75
C TRP A 227 -18.38 -9.56 32.34
N ASP A 228 -18.27 -8.37 31.75
CA ASP A 228 -18.85 -7.13 32.28
C ASP A 228 -20.32 -6.97 31.83
N THR A 229 -21.16 -7.93 32.17
CA THR A 229 -22.57 -7.98 31.74
C THR A 229 -23.54 -7.39 32.78
N GLU A 230 -23.10 -7.18 34.02
CA GLU A 230 -23.93 -6.64 35.11
C GLU A 230 -23.63 -5.16 35.44
N SER A 231 -22.60 -4.57 34.82
CA SER A 231 -22.24 -3.15 35.02
C SER A 231 -23.26 -2.21 34.38
N SER A 232 -23.44 -1.05 35.02
CA SER A 232 -24.22 0.06 34.49
C SER A 232 -23.55 0.79 33.32
N HIS A 233 -22.23 0.66 33.21
CA HIS A 233 -21.39 1.28 32.18
C HIS A 233 -20.35 0.25 31.71
N PRO A 234 -20.78 -0.79 30.99
CA PRO A 234 -19.96 -1.96 30.73
C PRO A 234 -18.85 -1.67 29.72
N GLN A 235 -17.66 -2.20 29.96
CA GLN A 235 -16.46 -1.94 29.14
C GLN A 235 -15.63 -3.19 28.85
N HIS A 236 -14.86 -3.14 27.76
CA HIS A 236 -13.83 -4.12 27.43
C HIS A 236 -12.59 -3.44 26.85
N THR A 237 -11.39 -3.92 27.18
CA THR A 237 -10.14 -3.42 26.60
C THR A 237 -9.49 -4.52 25.77
N ILE A 238 -9.54 -4.36 24.44
CA ILE A 238 -8.81 -5.22 23.50
C ILE A 238 -7.33 -4.85 23.58
N THR A 239 -6.44 -5.83 23.63
CA THR A 239 -4.99 -5.63 23.81
C THR A 239 -4.16 -6.36 22.74
N ASN A 240 -2.84 -6.15 22.74
CA ASN A 240 -1.88 -6.77 21.81
C ASN A 240 -2.15 -6.48 20.32
N LEU A 241 -2.79 -5.34 20.03
CA LEU A 241 -3.05 -4.87 18.67
C LEU A 241 -1.77 -4.31 18.03
N SER A 242 -1.73 -4.28 16.70
CA SER A 242 -0.69 -3.57 15.95
C SER A 242 -1.00 -2.06 15.87
N PRO A 243 0.00 -1.17 16.00
CA PRO A 243 -0.17 0.28 15.79
C PRO A 243 -0.63 0.66 14.39
N TYR A 244 -1.23 1.85 14.27
CA TYR A 244 -1.70 2.44 13.01
C TYR A 244 -2.57 1.51 12.13
N THR A 245 -3.26 0.55 12.75
CA THR A 245 -4.01 -0.52 12.09
C THR A 245 -5.51 -0.33 12.25
N ASN A 246 -6.26 -0.46 11.16
CA ASN A 246 -7.73 -0.51 11.24
C ASN A 246 -8.19 -1.84 11.85
N VAL A 247 -8.85 -1.75 13.00
CA VAL A 247 -9.48 -2.84 13.73
C VAL A 247 -10.99 -2.69 13.58
N SER A 248 -11.65 -3.75 13.10
CA SER A 248 -13.10 -3.82 12.95
C SER A 248 -13.68 -4.68 14.06
N ILE A 249 -14.56 -4.10 14.87
CA ILE A 249 -15.02 -4.62 16.15
C ILE A 249 -16.54 -4.80 16.12
N LYS A 250 -17.04 -5.93 16.60
CA LYS A 250 -18.47 -6.15 16.87
C LYS A 250 -18.68 -6.94 18.15
N LEU A 251 -19.78 -6.68 18.84
CA LEU A 251 -20.22 -7.46 19.99
C LEU A 251 -21.20 -8.53 19.53
N VAL A 252 -20.98 -9.78 19.96
CA VAL A 252 -21.81 -10.93 19.66
C VAL A 252 -22.42 -11.43 20.98
N LEU A 253 -23.74 -11.26 21.12
CA LEU A 253 -24.52 -11.80 22.22
C LEU A 253 -25.04 -13.18 21.81
N MET A 254 -24.76 -14.22 22.60
CA MET A 254 -25.21 -15.59 22.33
C MET A 254 -25.88 -16.22 23.54
N ASN A 255 -26.82 -17.12 23.27
CA ASN A 255 -27.43 -18.02 24.25
C ASN A 255 -27.59 -19.43 23.61
N PRO A 256 -28.17 -20.43 24.30
CA PRO A 256 -28.28 -21.80 23.79
C PRO A 256 -29.09 -21.98 22.50
N GLU A 257 -29.98 -21.03 22.15
CA GLU A 257 -30.83 -21.12 20.96
C GLU A 257 -30.25 -20.35 19.77
N GLY A 258 -29.48 -19.26 20.00
CA GLY A 258 -28.90 -18.48 18.92
C GLY A 258 -28.02 -17.28 19.31
N ARG A 259 -27.65 -16.49 18.29
CA ARG A 259 -26.74 -15.33 18.38
C ARG A 259 -27.31 -14.09 17.69
N LYS A 260 -26.98 -12.90 18.20
CA LYS A 260 -27.19 -11.60 17.52
C LYS A 260 -25.96 -10.72 17.68
N GLU A 261 -25.72 -9.86 16.69
CA GLU A 261 -24.53 -9.01 16.62
C GLU A 261 -24.90 -7.53 16.75
N SER A 262 -23.98 -6.71 17.27
CA SER A 262 -24.07 -5.25 17.21
C SER A 262 -23.86 -4.74 15.77
N GLN A 263 -23.96 -3.42 15.59
CA GLN A 263 -23.31 -2.78 14.44
C GLN A 263 -21.79 -2.98 14.52
N GLU A 264 -21.12 -3.02 13.35
CA GLU A 264 -19.66 -3.13 13.26
C GLU A 264 -19.03 -1.73 13.37
N LEU A 265 -18.06 -1.60 14.27
CA LEU A 265 -17.33 -0.37 14.60
C LEU A 265 -15.89 -0.50 14.07
N VAL A 266 -15.48 0.37 13.15
CA VAL A 266 -14.11 0.41 12.63
C VAL A 266 -13.33 1.53 13.32
N VAL A 267 -12.18 1.19 13.89
CA VAL A 267 -11.31 2.11 14.65
C VAL A 267 -9.86 1.88 14.22
N GLN A 268 -9.11 2.96 13.97
CA GLN A 268 -7.67 2.85 13.77
C GLN A 268 -6.95 2.92 15.11
N THR A 269 -6.03 1.99 15.39
CA THR A 269 -5.10 2.12 16.52
C THR A 269 -4.18 3.32 16.33
N ASP A 270 -3.75 3.89 17.45
CA ASP A 270 -2.86 5.06 17.45
C ASP A 270 -1.50 4.72 16.80
N GLU A 271 -0.78 5.73 16.30
CA GLU A 271 0.60 5.52 15.83
C GLU A 271 1.53 5.10 16.99
N ASP A 272 2.64 4.44 16.66
CA ASP A 272 3.78 4.15 17.56
C ASP A 272 5.08 4.62 16.88
N VAL A 273 6.21 4.56 17.58
CA VAL A 273 7.51 4.82 16.94
C VAL A 273 7.86 3.70 15.94
N PRO A 274 8.47 4.03 14.77
CA PRO A 274 8.76 3.04 13.75
C PRO A 274 9.87 2.07 14.18
N SER A 275 10.01 0.93 13.49
CA SER A 275 11.20 0.09 13.62
C SER A 275 12.46 0.80 13.07
N ALA A 276 13.62 0.18 13.29
CA ALA A 276 14.82 0.60 12.58
C ALA A 276 14.63 0.47 11.05
N VAL A 277 15.36 1.29 10.30
CA VAL A 277 15.58 1.08 8.86
C VAL A 277 16.34 -0.24 8.66
N PRO A 278 15.98 -1.09 7.68
CA PRO A 278 16.65 -2.37 7.48
C PRO A 278 18.13 -2.17 7.10
N LEU A 279 19.05 -2.77 7.85
CA LEU A 279 20.50 -2.54 7.68
C LEU A 279 21.00 -2.93 6.27
N GLU A 280 20.47 -4.03 5.73
CA GLU A 280 20.81 -4.55 4.40
C GLU A 280 20.23 -3.68 3.26
N SER A 281 19.37 -2.71 3.58
CA SER A 281 18.90 -1.71 2.63
C SER A 281 19.82 -0.49 2.49
N ILE A 282 20.74 -0.29 3.45
CA ILE A 282 21.59 0.91 3.51
C ILE A 282 22.77 0.74 2.55
N GLN A 283 22.70 1.43 1.41
CA GLN A 283 23.69 1.38 0.33
C GLN A 283 24.40 2.73 0.18
N GLY A 284 25.69 2.70 -0.13
CA GLY A 284 26.53 3.89 -0.25
C GLY A 284 27.41 3.84 -1.50
N SER A 285 27.26 4.83 -2.40
CA SER A 285 28.14 5.03 -3.55
C SER A 285 29.16 6.11 -3.25
N THR A 286 30.44 5.75 -3.21
CA THR A 286 31.51 6.64 -2.71
C THR A 286 32.36 7.23 -3.83
N PHE A 287 32.75 8.48 -3.63
CA PHE A 287 33.61 9.30 -4.49
C PHE A 287 34.72 9.92 -3.62
N GLU A 288 35.57 10.76 -4.20
CA GLU A 288 36.69 11.39 -3.47
C GLU A 288 36.18 12.28 -2.32
N GLU A 289 35.28 13.24 -2.59
CA GLU A 289 34.78 14.17 -1.56
C GLU A 289 33.30 13.98 -1.19
N LYS A 290 32.68 12.88 -1.66
CA LYS A 290 31.21 12.72 -1.69
C LYS A 290 30.77 11.28 -1.46
N ILE A 291 29.66 11.11 -0.75
CA ILE A 291 29.00 9.80 -0.55
C ILE A 291 27.50 9.98 -0.82
N PHE A 292 26.99 9.24 -1.81
CA PHE A 292 25.55 9.12 -2.03
C PHE A 292 25.04 7.94 -1.20
N LEU A 293 24.18 8.22 -0.23
CA LEU A 293 23.58 7.26 0.69
C LEU A 293 22.12 7.01 0.30
N GLN A 294 21.69 5.76 0.28
CA GLN A 294 20.33 5.33 -0.03
C GLN A 294 19.88 4.24 0.94
N TRP A 295 18.59 4.22 1.29
CA TRP A 295 17.97 3.25 2.18
C TRP A 295 16.54 2.88 1.73
N ARG A 296 15.94 1.89 2.39
CA ARG A 296 14.49 1.60 2.34
C ARG A 296 13.80 2.04 3.63
N GLU A 297 12.48 2.07 3.61
CA GLU A 297 11.67 2.35 4.80
C GLU A 297 11.78 1.24 5.87
N PRO A 298 11.48 1.54 7.14
CA PRO A 298 11.34 0.55 8.21
C PRO A 298 10.37 -0.58 7.84
N ALA A 299 10.77 -1.84 8.08
CA ALA A 299 9.92 -3.00 7.78
C ALA A 299 8.63 -3.04 8.62
N GLN A 300 8.57 -2.29 9.72
CA GLN A 300 7.36 -2.01 10.50
C GLN A 300 7.32 -0.51 10.79
N THR A 301 6.58 0.25 9.98
CA THR A 301 6.50 1.72 10.11
C THR A 301 5.69 2.18 11.33
N TYR A 302 4.69 1.39 11.75
CA TYR A 302 3.80 1.67 12.89
C TYR A 302 3.09 3.04 12.86
N GLY A 303 3.02 3.66 11.67
CA GLY A 303 2.53 5.01 11.43
C GLY A 303 2.93 5.48 10.03
N VAL A 304 2.61 6.72 9.70
CA VAL A 304 3.17 7.42 8.53
C VAL A 304 4.58 7.86 8.86
N ILE A 305 5.58 7.47 8.04
CA ILE A 305 6.94 8.00 8.20
C ILE A 305 6.94 9.47 7.82
N THR A 306 7.24 10.35 8.78
CA THR A 306 7.24 11.80 8.61
C THR A 306 8.63 12.32 8.23
N LEU A 307 9.67 11.83 8.93
CA LEU A 307 11.05 12.30 8.77
C LEU A 307 12.07 11.17 8.99
N TYR A 308 13.12 11.14 8.17
CA TYR A 308 14.39 10.48 8.47
C TYR A 308 15.38 11.52 9.01
N GLU A 309 16.07 11.19 10.09
CA GLU A 309 17.25 11.93 10.55
C GLU A 309 18.50 11.07 10.35
N ILE A 310 19.52 11.65 9.72
CA ILE A 310 20.79 10.98 9.44
C ILE A 310 21.91 11.82 10.07
N THR A 311 22.57 11.28 11.10
CA THR A 311 23.82 11.83 11.64
C THR A 311 25.00 11.15 10.98
N TYR A 312 26.04 11.92 10.64
CA TYR A 312 27.30 11.39 10.12
C TYR A 312 28.49 11.88 10.94
N LYS A 313 29.56 11.08 10.97
CA LYS A 313 30.85 11.42 11.59
C LYS A 313 31.98 10.72 10.87
N ALA A 314 33.13 11.38 10.72
CA ALA A 314 34.38 10.70 10.40
C ALA A 314 34.75 9.73 11.54
N VAL A 315 35.39 8.61 11.20
CA VAL A 315 35.78 7.54 12.15
C VAL A 315 37.26 7.18 12.01
N SER A 316 37.77 7.12 10.78
CA SER A 316 39.18 6.89 10.47
C SER A 316 39.51 7.47 9.10
N SER A 317 40.75 7.88 8.87
CA SER A 317 41.29 8.25 7.55
C SER A 317 42.53 7.42 7.23
N PHE A 318 42.84 7.25 5.95
CA PHE A 318 44.15 6.79 5.50
C PHE A 318 45.25 7.85 5.68
N ASP A 319 44.87 9.12 5.82
CA ASP A 319 45.74 10.24 6.14
C ASP A 319 45.67 10.55 7.66
N PRO A 320 46.79 10.41 8.40
CA PRO A 320 46.82 10.62 9.85
C PRO A 320 46.91 12.11 10.25
N GLU A 321 47.13 13.03 9.32
CA GLU A 321 47.20 14.48 9.61
C GLU A 321 45.81 15.15 9.62
N ILE A 322 44.78 14.46 9.12
CA ILE A 322 43.40 14.95 9.07
C ILE A 322 42.71 14.84 10.43
N ASP A 323 42.32 15.99 11.00
CA ASP A 323 41.46 16.03 12.18
C ASP A 323 40.02 15.60 11.84
N LEU A 324 39.68 14.40 12.32
CA LEU A 324 38.37 13.77 12.14
C LEU A 324 37.28 14.37 13.06
N SER A 325 37.65 15.05 14.15
CA SER A 325 36.69 15.52 15.16
C SER A 325 35.76 16.60 14.63
N ASN A 326 36.29 17.49 13.78
CA ASN A 326 35.55 18.58 13.17
C ASN A 326 34.57 18.13 12.08
N GLN A 327 34.71 16.93 11.51
CA GLN A 327 33.87 16.48 10.39
C GLN A 327 32.75 15.53 10.81
N SER A 328 31.77 16.09 11.52
CA SER A 328 30.49 15.46 11.84
C SER A 328 29.32 16.40 11.51
N GLY A 329 28.10 15.85 11.46
CA GLY A 329 26.91 16.64 11.17
C GLY A 329 25.63 15.84 11.16
N ARG A 330 24.51 16.51 10.85
CA ARG A 330 23.16 15.95 10.90
C ARG A 330 22.31 16.56 9.79
N VAL A 331 21.59 15.70 9.06
CA VAL A 331 20.62 16.09 8.02
C VAL A 331 19.27 15.46 8.33
N SER A 332 18.21 16.18 7.99
CA SER A 332 16.82 15.71 8.10
C SER A 332 16.19 15.66 6.71
N LYS A 333 15.45 14.59 6.44
CA LYS A 333 14.79 14.31 5.15
C LYS A 333 13.34 13.92 5.38
N LEU A 334 12.45 14.32 4.48
CA LEU A 334 11.04 13.93 4.53
C LEU A 334 10.89 12.41 4.35
N GLY A 335 9.82 11.82 4.87
CA GLY A 335 9.59 10.37 4.83
C GLY A 335 9.50 9.75 3.44
N ASN A 336 9.29 10.55 2.40
CA ASN A 336 9.34 10.14 0.99
C ASN A 336 10.75 10.23 0.35
N GLU A 337 11.74 10.80 1.04
CA GLU A 337 13.13 10.95 0.57
C GLU A 337 14.06 9.91 1.23
N THR A 338 14.15 8.70 0.66
CA THR A 338 14.99 7.62 1.19
C THR A 338 16.45 7.64 0.68
N HIS A 339 16.97 8.83 0.34
CA HIS A 339 18.35 9.01 -0.14
C HIS A 339 18.89 10.42 0.16
N TYR A 340 20.22 10.56 0.20
CA TYR A 340 20.89 11.86 0.29
C TYR A 340 22.32 11.82 -0.27
N LEU A 341 22.78 12.96 -0.81
CA LEU A 341 24.16 13.16 -1.25
C LEU A 341 24.93 14.00 -0.22
N PHE A 342 25.84 13.36 0.51
CA PHE A 342 26.83 14.05 1.33
C PHE A 342 27.98 14.54 0.45
N PHE A 343 28.46 15.76 0.70
CA PHE A 343 29.51 16.44 -0.07
C PHE A 343 30.44 17.23 0.88
N GLY A 344 31.63 17.61 0.40
CA GLY A 344 32.62 18.28 1.24
C GLY A 344 33.19 17.35 2.32
N LEU A 345 33.27 16.05 2.01
CA LEU A 345 33.89 15.04 2.85
C LEU A 345 35.39 14.96 2.52
N TYR A 346 36.23 14.71 3.50
CA TYR A 346 37.64 14.39 3.26
C TYR A 346 37.79 13.11 2.41
N PRO A 347 38.77 13.05 1.50
CA PRO A 347 39.12 11.85 0.76
C PRO A 347 39.74 10.79 1.67
N GLY A 348 39.72 9.53 1.23
CA GLY A 348 40.30 8.40 1.96
C GLY A 348 39.76 8.17 3.39
N THR A 349 38.59 8.71 3.72
CA THR A 349 38.05 8.79 5.08
C THR A 349 36.79 7.95 5.23
N THR A 350 36.72 7.15 6.29
CA THR A 350 35.59 6.30 6.64
C THR A 350 34.61 7.09 7.49
N TYR A 351 33.38 7.20 7.01
CA TYR A 351 32.27 7.85 7.69
C TYR A 351 31.29 6.82 8.23
N SER A 352 30.90 7.01 9.49
CA SER A 352 29.77 6.32 10.11
C SER A 352 28.52 7.15 9.89
N PHE A 353 27.50 6.55 9.27
CA PHE A 353 26.18 7.13 9.05
C PHE A 353 25.17 6.39 9.91
N THR A 354 24.47 7.13 10.78
CA THR A 354 23.43 6.61 11.65
C THR A 354 22.09 7.22 11.23
N ILE A 355 21.15 6.37 10.80
CA ILE A 355 19.82 6.73 10.30
C ILE A 355 18.78 6.37 11.36
N ARG A 356 17.80 7.24 11.61
CA ARG A 356 16.56 6.91 12.33
C ARG A 356 15.34 7.51 11.65
N ALA A 357 14.29 6.71 11.53
CA ALA A 357 12.99 7.13 11.02
C ALA A 357 12.11 7.69 12.16
N SER A 358 11.05 8.41 11.82
CA SER A 358 10.05 8.90 12.78
C SER A 358 8.63 8.90 12.21
N THR A 359 7.67 8.78 13.13
CA THR A 359 6.20 8.93 12.92
C THR A 359 5.71 10.16 13.69
N ALA A 360 4.40 10.40 13.81
CA ALA A 360 3.88 11.48 14.64
C ALA A 360 4.16 11.28 16.15
N LYS A 361 4.52 10.07 16.59
CA LYS A 361 4.99 9.80 17.96
C LYS A 361 6.48 10.07 18.19
N GLY A 362 7.26 10.36 17.14
CA GLY A 362 8.69 10.66 17.22
C GLY A 362 9.59 9.56 16.64
N PHE A 363 10.86 9.58 17.03
CA PHE A 363 11.91 8.75 16.42
C PHE A 363 11.94 7.31 16.91
N GLY A 364 12.03 6.38 15.96
CA GLY A 364 12.37 4.98 16.20
C GLY A 364 13.85 4.75 16.50
N PRO A 365 14.26 3.48 16.71
CA PRO A 365 15.64 3.14 17.06
C PRO A 365 16.60 3.40 15.89
N PRO A 366 17.79 3.96 16.17
CA PRO A 366 18.79 4.25 15.14
C PRO A 366 19.50 2.99 14.64
N ILE A 367 19.85 2.98 13.35
CA ILE A 367 20.70 1.97 12.72
C ILE A 367 21.94 2.64 12.11
N THR A 368 23.10 1.97 12.14
CA THR A 368 24.37 2.55 11.68
C THR A 368 25.04 1.66 10.63
N ASN A 369 25.55 2.28 9.56
CA ASN A 369 26.45 1.65 8.58
C ASN A 369 27.68 2.55 8.33
N GLN A 370 28.71 2.06 7.64
CA GLN A 370 29.94 2.81 7.36
C GLN A 370 30.34 2.74 5.89
N PHE A 371 30.86 3.86 5.36
CA PHE A 371 31.34 3.98 3.98
C PHE A 371 32.59 4.86 3.90
N THR A 372 33.56 4.45 3.08
CA THR A 372 34.85 5.13 2.92
C THR A 372 34.90 5.90 1.60
N THR A 373 35.24 7.19 1.66
CA THR A 373 35.52 8.00 0.46
C THR A 373 36.74 7.45 -0.29
N LYS A 374 36.81 7.72 -1.59
CA LYS A 374 37.98 7.37 -2.40
C LYS A 374 39.15 8.30 -2.05
N ILE A 375 40.37 7.82 -2.26
CA ILE A 375 41.56 8.67 -2.20
C ILE A 375 41.57 9.60 -3.43
N SER A 376 41.87 10.87 -3.22
CA SER A 376 42.15 11.84 -4.28
C SER A 376 43.65 11.85 -4.61
N ALA A 377 44.06 12.65 -5.61
CA ALA A 377 45.45 13.07 -5.69
C ALA A 377 45.82 13.98 -4.48
N PRO A 378 47.06 13.94 -3.98
CA PRO A 378 47.49 14.84 -2.91
C PRO A 378 47.54 16.28 -3.42
N SER A 379 46.91 17.21 -2.68
CA SER A 379 47.06 18.64 -2.94
C SER A 379 48.45 19.08 -2.51
N MET A 380 49.15 19.83 -3.36
CA MET A 380 50.36 20.53 -2.93
C MET A 380 49.94 21.62 -1.93
N PRO A 381 50.62 21.76 -0.78
CA PRO A 381 50.31 22.84 0.16
C PRO A 381 50.58 24.21 -0.49
N PRO A 382 49.81 25.25 -0.14
CA PRO A 382 50.09 26.60 -0.61
C PRO A 382 51.44 27.06 -0.08
N TYR A 383 52.29 27.61 -0.95
CA TYR A 383 53.51 28.29 -0.51
C TYR A 383 53.14 29.49 0.37
N GLU A 384 53.63 29.51 1.61
CA GLU A 384 53.52 30.69 2.46
C GLU A 384 54.30 31.85 1.81
N LEU A 385 53.56 32.87 1.39
CA LEU A 385 54.14 34.08 0.82
C LEU A 385 54.58 34.97 1.99
N GLU A 386 55.86 34.89 2.38
CA GLU A 386 56.41 35.74 3.44
C GLU A 386 56.11 37.22 3.19
N THR A 387 55.84 37.95 4.27
CA THR A 387 55.43 39.35 4.23
C THR A 387 56.49 40.22 3.54
N PRO A 388 56.12 41.12 2.60
CA PRO A 388 57.09 41.86 1.82
C PRO A 388 57.86 42.86 2.69
N LEU A 389 59.12 42.54 2.98
CA LEU A 389 60.10 43.50 3.47
C LEU A 389 60.41 44.55 2.40
N ASN A 390 60.79 45.75 2.85
CA ASN A 390 60.78 46.95 2.01
C ASN A 390 61.72 46.90 0.80
N GLN A 391 61.38 47.74 -0.19
CA GLN A 391 62.25 48.16 -1.29
C GLN A 391 63.68 48.44 -0.79
N THR A 392 64.67 47.68 -1.26
CA THR A 392 65.46 47.98 -2.47
C THR A 392 66.55 46.93 -2.66
N ASP A 393 66.52 46.18 -3.77
CA ASP A 393 67.70 45.87 -4.58
C ASP A 393 67.33 45.04 -5.82
N SER A 394 68.20 45.04 -6.83
CA SER A 394 67.95 44.37 -8.12
C SER A 394 68.00 42.84 -8.01
N THR A 395 66.84 42.20 -7.85
CA THR A 395 66.74 40.73 -7.79
C THR A 395 66.98 40.08 -9.15
N ASN A 396 68.22 39.59 -9.35
CA ASN A 396 68.53 38.63 -10.41
C ASN A 396 67.56 37.43 -10.35
N ALA A 397 67.18 36.90 -11.53
CA ALA A 397 66.23 35.79 -11.69
C ALA A 397 66.84 34.42 -11.30
N SER A 398 67.36 34.33 -10.08
CA SER A 398 68.07 33.17 -9.51
C SER A 398 67.71 32.89 -8.05
N LEU A 399 66.91 33.76 -7.41
CA LEU A 399 66.56 33.66 -5.98
C LEU A 399 65.14 33.11 -5.72
N LEU A 400 64.27 33.11 -6.73
CA LEU A 400 63.03 32.35 -6.72
C LEU A 400 63.30 30.97 -7.33
N ASN A 401 63.00 29.90 -6.60
CA ASN A 401 63.28 28.51 -6.99
C ASN A 401 62.28 27.97 -8.05
N SER A 402 61.85 28.87 -8.95
CA SER A 402 60.93 28.62 -10.06
C SER A 402 61.65 27.88 -11.19
N GLN A 403 61.02 26.84 -11.74
CA GLN A 403 61.49 26.19 -12.97
C GLN A 403 61.23 27.03 -14.24
N TYR A 404 60.57 28.18 -14.09
CA TYR A 404 60.15 29.05 -15.19
C TYR A 404 60.86 30.40 -15.13
N TYR A 405 61.46 30.75 -16.27
CA TYR A 405 62.06 32.04 -16.57
C TYR A 405 61.02 32.97 -17.21
N PHE A 406 60.85 34.16 -16.64
CA PHE A 406 59.92 35.18 -17.12
C PHE A 406 60.67 36.24 -17.95
N ALA A 407 60.29 36.37 -19.21
CA ALA A 407 61.01 37.21 -20.19
C ALA A 407 60.50 38.67 -20.26
N ALA A 408 59.23 38.90 -19.90
CA ALA A 408 58.55 40.20 -19.88
C ALA A 408 57.22 40.08 -19.12
N GLU A 409 56.75 41.20 -18.57
CA GLU A 409 55.32 41.41 -18.27
C GLU A 409 54.80 42.56 -19.15
N ILE A 410 53.57 42.43 -19.67
CA ILE A 410 52.93 43.45 -20.51
C ILE A 410 51.58 43.81 -19.86
N PRO A 411 51.46 44.99 -19.21
CA PRO A 411 50.21 45.39 -18.57
C PRO A 411 49.13 45.69 -19.62
N ALA A 412 47.87 45.44 -19.27
CA ALA A 412 46.74 45.49 -20.21
C ALA A 412 46.55 46.84 -20.92
N ASN A 413 46.97 47.95 -20.29
CA ASN A 413 46.94 49.30 -20.86
C ASN A 413 48.02 49.56 -21.93
N GLY A 414 49.01 48.68 -22.08
CA GLY A 414 50.04 48.77 -23.13
C GLY A 414 49.65 48.17 -24.48
N LEU A 415 48.56 47.40 -24.56
CA LEU A 415 48.17 46.58 -25.72
C LEU A 415 47.37 47.35 -26.80
N LEU A 416 47.63 48.65 -26.97
CA LEU A 416 46.94 49.51 -27.94
C LEU A 416 47.29 49.21 -29.41
N ALA A 417 48.39 48.49 -29.66
CA ALA A 417 48.78 47.99 -30.98
C ALA A 417 49.66 46.73 -30.83
N ALA A 418 49.72 45.90 -31.88
CA ALA A 418 50.56 44.70 -31.89
C ALA A 418 52.05 45.07 -31.96
N GLN A 419 52.78 44.89 -30.85
CA GLN A 419 54.23 45.10 -30.79
C GLN A 419 55.00 43.77 -30.95
N PRO A 420 56.08 43.73 -31.75
CA PRO A 420 56.90 42.52 -31.91
C PRO A 420 57.81 42.28 -30.70
N PHE A 421 57.54 41.21 -29.95
CA PHE A 421 58.37 40.76 -28.83
C PHE A 421 59.33 39.64 -29.26
N THR A 422 60.61 39.74 -28.90
CA THR A 422 61.65 38.77 -29.26
C THR A 422 62.27 38.19 -27.99
N ILE A 423 62.28 36.86 -27.82
CA ILE A 423 62.74 36.23 -26.57
C ILE A 423 64.23 35.91 -26.62
N GLY A 424 64.95 36.31 -25.57
CA GLY A 424 66.40 36.27 -25.48
C GLY A 424 67.11 37.44 -26.16
N ASP A 425 66.45 38.60 -26.28
CA ASP A 425 67.02 39.80 -26.92
C ASP A 425 67.90 40.65 -25.98
N ASN A 426 68.11 40.19 -24.73
CA ASN A 426 68.91 40.82 -23.68
C ASN A 426 68.40 42.16 -23.15
N LYS A 427 67.15 42.56 -23.43
CA LYS A 427 66.54 43.79 -22.89
C LYS A 427 65.72 43.52 -21.62
N THR A 428 65.30 44.58 -20.94
CA THR A 428 64.44 44.49 -19.75
C THR A 428 63.06 45.07 -20.05
N TYR A 429 62.01 44.33 -19.73
CA TYR A 429 60.61 44.65 -20.02
C TYR A 429 59.80 44.62 -18.72
N SER A 430 59.28 45.77 -18.30
CA SER A 430 58.47 45.93 -17.07
C SER A 430 59.13 45.38 -15.80
N GLY A 431 60.47 45.43 -15.72
CA GLY A 431 61.27 44.88 -14.61
C GLY A 431 61.85 43.48 -14.85
N PHE A 432 61.33 42.71 -15.81
CA PHE A 432 61.81 41.37 -16.14
C PHE A 432 62.94 41.43 -17.19
N TRP A 433 64.08 40.78 -16.92
CA TRP A 433 65.24 40.76 -17.83
C TRP A 433 65.20 39.56 -18.78
N ASN A 434 65.17 39.85 -20.09
CA ASN A 434 65.02 38.88 -21.17
C ASN A 434 66.35 38.20 -21.56
N THR A 435 66.93 37.43 -20.63
CA THR A 435 68.22 36.73 -20.76
C THR A 435 68.41 35.96 -22.09
N PRO A 436 69.57 36.04 -22.75
CA PRO A 436 69.86 35.31 -24.00
C PRO A 436 69.68 33.79 -23.91
N LEU A 437 68.94 33.21 -24.86
CA LEU A 437 68.63 31.78 -24.91
C LEU A 437 69.84 30.93 -25.34
N LEU A 438 70.46 30.23 -24.39
CA LEU A 438 71.67 29.41 -24.57
C LEU A 438 71.54 28.37 -25.71
N PRO A 439 72.52 28.24 -26.64
CA PRO A 439 72.40 27.33 -27.79
C PRO A 439 72.27 25.84 -27.45
N HIS A 440 72.76 25.43 -26.28
CA HIS A 440 72.81 24.03 -25.83
C HIS A 440 71.67 23.65 -24.87
N LYS A 441 70.70 24.54 -24.62
CA LYS A 441 69.51 24.23 -23.81
C LYS A 441 68.26 24.27 -24.69
N SER A 442 67.34 23.33 -24.45
CA SER A 442 66.00 23.37 -25.02
C SER A 442 65.08 24.18 -24.12
N TYR A 443 64.26 25.05 -24.71
CA TYR A 443 63.33 25.95 -24.00
C TYR A 443 61.90 25.72 -24.51
N SER A 444 60.95 25.49 -23.60
CA SER A 444 59.52 25.62 -23.90
C SER A 444 59.06 27.02 -23.51
N ILE A 445 58.43 27.72 -24.45
CA ILE A 445 58.05 29.13 -24.30
C ILE A 445 56.54 29.21 -24.13
N TYR A 446 56.10 29.84 -23.04
CA TYR A 446 54.70 30.03 -22.70
C TYR A 446 54.35 31.51 -22.70
N PHE A 447 53.17 31.85 -23.20
CA PHE A 447 52.50 33.13 -22.96
C PHE A 447 51.44 32.90 -21.89
N GLN A 448 51.40 33.79 -20.90
CA GLN A 448 50.51 33.69 -19.74
C GLN A 448 49.64 34.94 -19.69
N ALA A 449 48.34 34.75 -19.48
CA ALA A 449 47.39 35.83 -19.30
C ALA A 449 46.73 35.69 -17.92
N ALA A 450 46.78 36.76 -17.13
CA ALA A 450 46.14 36.84 -15.83
C ALA A 450 44.98 37.85 -15.89
N SER A 451 43.81 37.44 -15.39
CA SER A 451 42.64 38.31 -15.25
C SER A 451 42.19 38.32 -13.79
N ARG A 452 41.93 39.52 -13.25
CA ARG A 452 41.46 39.72 -11.87
C ARG A 452 40.11 40.42 -11.88
N ALA A 453 39.10 39.78 -11.28
CA ALA A 453 37.75 40.31 -11.16
C ALA A 453 37.12 39.82 -9.85
N ASN A 454 36.38 40.68 -9.16
CA ASN A 454 35.69 40.36 -7.90
C ASN A 454 36.58 39.71 -6.82
N GLY A 455 37.87 40.05 -6.78
CA GLY A 455 38.88 39.48 -5.88
C GLY A 455 39.51 38.17 -6.38
N GLU A 456 38.79 37.36 -7.16
CA GLU A 456 39.40 36.20 -7.84
C GLU A 456 40.46 36.65 -8.85
N THR A 457 41.50 35.83 -9.01
CA THR A 457 42.52 35.97 -10.06
C THR A 457 42.64 34.66 -10.80
N LYS A 458 42.33 34.64 -12.10
CA LYS A 458 42.40 33.46 -12.96
C LYS A 458 43.50 33.64 -13.99
N ILE A 459 44.32 32.61 -14.16
CA ILE A 459 45.53 32.61 -14.98
C ILE A 459 45.42 31.45 -15.98
N ASP A 460 45.60 31.73 -17.27
CA ASP A 460 45.73 30.69 -18.31
C ASP A 460 47.09 30.81 -19.02
N CYS A 461 47.59 29.68 -19.52
CA CYS A 461 48.93 29.51 -20.06
C CYS A 461 48.89 28.75 -21.38
N VAL A 462 49.37 29.37 -22.46
CA VAL A 462 49.50 28.74 -23.78
C VAL A 462 50.98 28.59 -24.15
N ARG A 463 51.41 27.40 -24.55
CA ARG A 463 52.76 27.20 -25.10
C ARG A 463 52.80 27.76 -26.52
N VAL A 464 53.50 28.87 -26.72
CA VAL A 464 53.56 29.58 -28.01
C VAL A 464 54.71 29.11 -28.90
N ALA A 465 55.79 28.58 -28.33
CA ALA A 465 56.94 28.07 -29.10
C ALA A 465 57.78 27.06 -28.30
N THR A 466 58.68 26.36 -29.00
CA THR A 466 59.74 25.54 -28.40
C THR A 466 61.03 25.77 -29.18
N LYS A 467 62.13 26.11 -28.51
CA LYS A 467 63.49 26.17 -29.08
C LYS A 467 64.23 24.89 -28.69
N GLY A 468 64.66 24.07 -29.65
CA GLY A 468 65.53 22.93 -29.39
C GLY A 468 66.99 23.33 -29.22
N ALA A 469 67.75 22.57 -28.44
CA ALA A 469 69.21 22.67 -28.39
C ALA A 469 69.84 22.31 -29.74
N ALA A 470 70.85 23.07 -30.17
CA ALA A 470 71.52 22.88 -31.46
C ALA A 470 72.54 21.71 -31.41
N THR A 471 72.15 20.54 -31.92
CA THR A 471 73.02 19.36 -32.01
C THR A 471 74.00 19.42 -33.18
N ARG A 472 75.28 19.13 -32.93
CA ARG A 472 76.27 18.83 -33.99
C ARG A 472 76.06 17.41 -34.53
N LYS A 473 76.25 17.21 -35.84
CA LYS A 473 76.47 15.87 -36.43
C LYS A 473 77.81 15.28 -35.96
N PRO A 474 77.84 13.98 -35.66
CA PRO A 474 78.79 13.07 -36.34
C PRO A 474 78.11 12.07 -37.28
N ASP A 475 78.89 11.12 -37.81
CA ASP A 475 78.53 10.13 -38.85
C ASP A 475 78.61 8.67 -38.28
N PRO A 476 78.64 7.54 -39.02
CA PRO A 476 77.65 6.47 -38.80
C PRO A 476 78.20 5.08 -38.34
N GLU A 477 77.29 4.09 -38.34
CA GLU A 477 77.46 2.62 -38.19
C GLU A 477 77.73 2.03 -36.77
N PRO A 478 77.43 0.72 -36.54
CA PRO A 478 76.77 -0.27 -37.42
C PRO A 478 75.42 -0.81 -36.86
N GLU A 479 74.66 -1.53 -37.71
CA GLU A 479 73.44 -2.24 -37.31
C GLU A 479 73.68 -3.46 -36.40
N LYS A 480 72.65 -3.91 -35.68
CA LYS A 480 72.61 -5.27 -35.13
C LYS A 480 71.21 -5.90 -35.14
N GLN A 481 71.16 -7.15 -35.59
CA GLN A 481 69.99 -7.83 -36.17
C GLN A 481 69.48 -8.97 -35.26
N THR A 482 68.20 -8.91 -34.83
CA THR A 482 67.49 -10.05 -34.19
C THR A 482 65.97 -10.02 -34.42
N ASP A 483 65.52 -10.12 -35.68
CA ASP A 483 64.15 -10.52 -36.02
C ASP A 483 64.04 -12.05 -36.21
N HIS A 484 62.85 -12.58 -36.50
CA HIS A 484 62.43 -13.99 -36.66
C HIS A 484 62.07 -14.77 -35.40
N THR A 485 62.93 -14.88 -34.37
CA THR A 485 62.69 -15.83 -33.25
C THR A 485 61.38 -15.55 -32.49
N VAL A 486 61.05 -14.28 -32.26
CA VAL A 486 59.83 -13.86 -31.53
C VAL A 486 58.55 -14.18 -32.33
N LYS A 487 58.60 -14.05 -33.66
CA LYS A 487 57.44 -14.29 -34.54
C LYS A 487 57.01 -15.75 -34.57
N ILE A 488 57.97 -16.67 -34.51
CA ILE A 488 57.70 -18.13 -34.49
C ILE A 488 57.04 -18.54 -33.17
N ALA A 489 57.52 -18.03 -32.03
CA ALA A 489 56.95 -18.34 -30.72
C ALA A 489 55.47 -17.94 -30.59
N GLY A 490 55.09 -16.75 -31.10
CA GLY A 490 53.71 -16.27 -31.06
C GLY A 490 52.73 -17.14 -31.87
N VAL A 491 53.13 -17.62 -33.04
CA VAL A 491 52.30 -18.49 -33.89
C VAL A 491 52.06 -19.85 -33.22
N ILE A 492 53.10 -20.45 -32.63
CA ILE A 492 52.97 -21.73 -31.92
C ILE A 492 52.03 -21.61 -30.71
N ALA A 493 52.14 -20.52 -29.93
CA ALA A 493 51.24 -20.26 -28.80
C ALA A 493 49.78 -20.09 -29.24
N GLY A 494 49.53 -19.37 -30.34
CA GLY A 494 48.18 -19.18 -30.90
C GLY A 494 47.55 -20.49 -31.36
N ILE A 495 48.31 -21.36 -32.04
CA ILE A 495 47.85 -22.69 -32.47
C ILE A 495 47.53 -23.56 -31.26
N LEU A 496 48.37 -23.56 -30.22
CA LEU A 496 48.16 -24.34 -29.01
C LEU A 496 46.85 -23.94 -28.29
N LEU A 497 46.58 -22.63 -28.18
CA LEU A 497 45.35 -22.09 -27.60
C LEU A 497 44.12 -22.52 -28.41
N PHE A 498 44.18 -22.47 -29.73
CA PHE A 498 43.09 -22.89 -30.61
C PHE A 498 42.77 -24.39 -30.47
N VAL A 499 43.81 -25.24 -30.36
CA VAL A 499 43.66 -26.68 -30.11
C VAL A 499 43.01 -26.96 -28.75
N ILE A 500 43.37 -26.23 -27.69
CA ILE A 500 42.76 -26.35 -26.36
C ILE A 500 41.27 -25.96 -26.41
N ILE A 501 40.93 -24.85 -27.06
CA ILE A 501 39.54 -24.40 -27.23
C ILE A 501 38.74 -25.44 -28.04
N PHE A 502 39.30 -25.96 -29.14
CA PHE A 502 38.65 -26.97 -29.97
C PHE A 502 38.41 -28.30 -29.21
N LEU A 503 39.40 -28.77 -28.44
CA LEU A 503 39.24 -29.91 -27.53
C LEU A 503 38.17 -29.64 -26.46
N GLY A 504 38.10 -28.43 -25.91
CA GLY A 504 37.04 -28.00 -25.00
C GLY A 504 35.64 -28.10 -25.63
N VAL A 505 35.46 -27.56 -26.85
CA VAL A 505 34.20 -27.65 -27.60
C VAL A 505 33.85 -29.10 -27.93
N VAL A 506 34.79 -29.91 -28.40
CA VAL A 506 34.59 -31.34 -28.67
C VAL A 506 34.19 -32.09 -27.39
N LEU A 507 34.83 -31.82 -26.25
CA LEU A 507 34.47 -32.42 -24.96
C LEU A 507 33.07 -31.97 -24.51
N VAL A 508 32.69 -30.70 -24.66
CA VAL A 508 31.33 -30.21 -24.35
C VAL A 508 30.28 -30.86 -25.26
N MET A 509 30.53 -30.98 -26.57
CA MET A 509 29.63 -31.66 -27.50
C MET A 509 29.55 -33.18 -27.21
N LYS A 510 30.65 -33.82 -26.82
CA LYS A 510 30.69 -35.23 -26.42
C LYS A 510 29.96 -35.45 -25.08
N LYS A 511 30.06 -34.51 -24.12
CA LYS A 511 29.28 -34.50 -22.87
C LYS A 511 27.79 -34.29 -23.15
N ARG A 512 27.41 -33.38 -24.05
CA ARG A 512 26.02 -33.19 -24.49
C ARG A 512 25.45 -34.43 -25.21
N LYS A 513 26.22 -35.11 -26.07
CA LYS A 513 25.83 -36.41 -26.67
C LYS A 513 25.68 -37.52 -25.62
N LEU A 514 26.59 -37.64 -24.65
CA LEU A 514 26.47 -38.62 -23.57
C LEU A 514 25.29 -38.33 -22.63
N ALA A 515 25.04 -37.06 -22.30
CA ALA A 515 23.91 -36.65 -21.46
C ALA A 515 22.56 -36.89 -22.13
N LYS A 516 22.45 -36.60 -23.44
CA LYS A 516 21.24 -36.93 -24.22
C LYS A 516 21.02 -38.45 -24.25
N LYS A 517 22.05 -39.24 -24.56
CA LYS A 517 21.95 -40.71 -24.59
C LYS A 517 21.63 -41.32 -23.22
N ARG A 518 22.16 -40.78 -22.11
CA ARG A 518 21.78 -41.19 -20.74
C ARG A 518 20.34 -40.83 -20.38
N LYS A 519 19.81 -39.70 -20.86
CA LYS A 519 18.42 -39.30 -20.58
C LYS A 519 17.40 -40.16 -21.32
N GLU A 520 17.74 -40.61 -22.53
CA GLU A 520 16.93 -41.53 -23.34
C GLU A 520 16.94 -42.96 -22.76
N THR A 521 18.07 -43.44 -22.20
CA THR A 521 18.10 -44.75 -21.52
C THR A 521 17.34 -44.76 -20.19
N LEU A 522 17.35 -43.67 -19.42
CA LEU A 522 16.70 -43.63 -18.09
C LEU A 522 15.16 -43.46 -18.15
N SER A 523 14.61 -42.99 -19.27
CA SER A 523 13.15 -42.94 -19.46
C SER A 523 12.57 -44.30 -19.85
N SER A 524 13.28 -45.09 -20.66
CA SER A 524 12.80 -46.41 -21.13
C SER A 524 12.57 -47.38 -19.97
N THR A 525 13.51 -47.46 -19.02
CA THR A 525 13.47 -48.45 -17.92
C THR A 525 12.41 -48.17 -16.85
N ARG A 526 11.70 -47.03 -16.91
CA ARG A 526 10.61 -46.70 -15.96
C ARG A 526 9.21 -46.93 -16.54
N GLN A 527 9.07 -47.33 -17.81
CA GLN A 527 7.78 -47.72 -18.41
C GLN A 527 7.62 -49.23 -18.68
N GLU A 528 8.68 -50.03 -18.51
CA GLU A 528 8.64 -51.49 -18.69
C GLU A 528 8.63 -52.28 -17.36
N MET A 529 8.49 -51.61 -16.21
CA MET A 529 8.42 -52.25 -14.88
C MET A 529 7.10 -51.90 -14.16
N THR A 530 5.97 -52.03 -14.88
CA THR A 530 4.60 -51.96 -14.32
C THR A 530 3.67 -52.98 -15.01
N VAL A 531 4.26 -53.99 -15.64
CA VAL A 531 3.62 -55.19 -16.22
C VAL A 531 4.53 -56.37 -15.83
N MET A 532 3.99 -57.59 -15.70
CA MET A 532 4.72 -58.82 -15.34
C MET A 532 5.19 -58.99 -13.88
N VAL A 533 4.36 -58.59 -12.89
CA VAL A 533 4.25 -59.35 -11.63
C VAL A 533 2.77 -59.53 -11.30
N ASN A 534 2.18 -60.66 -11.72
CA ASN A 534 0.88 -61.08 -11.24
C ASN A 534 0.74 -62.62 -11.35
N SER A 535 1.33 -63.33 -10.36
CA SER A 535 1.30 -64.79 -10.29
C SER A 535 1.29 -65.26 -8.82
N MET A 536 0.08 -65.23 -8.23
CA MET A 536 -0.48 -66.12 -7.19
C MET A 536 0.54 -66.96 -6.38
N ASP A 537 0.60 -66.86 -5.05
CA ASP A 537 -0.33 -67.60 -4.18
C ASP A 537 -0.54 -66.96 -2.79
N LYS A 538 -1.83 -66.84 -2.40
CA LYS A 538 -2.53 -67.41 -1.23
C LYS A 538 -1.82 -67.40 0.16
N SER A 539 -2.54 -67.19 1.27
CA SER A 539 -3.93 -67.64 1.56
C SER A 539 -4.63 -66.87 2.70
N TYR A 540 -5.98 -66.90 2.71
CA TYR A 540 -6.94 -66.59 3.81
C TYR A 540 -6.96 -65.13 4.38
N THR A 541 -8.10 -64.43 4.56
CA THR A 541 -9.53 -64.77 4.34
C THR A 541 -10.40 -63.53 4.02
N GLU A 542 -11.60 -63.81 3.47
CA GLU A 542 -12.83 -62.99 3.30
C GLU A 542 -13.20 -62.00 4.44
N GLN A 543 -14.04 -60.95 4.26
CA GLN A 543 -14.95 -60.49 3.17
C GLN A 543 -15.14 -58.93 3.32
N GLY A 544 -15.90 -58.14 2.53
CA GLY A 544 -16.84 -58.35 1.40
C GLY A 544 -17.57 -57.04 1.00
N THR A 545 -18.38 -57.06 -0.09
CA THR A 545 -19.31 -56.00 -0.64
C THR A 545 -18.69 -54.63 -1.03
N ASN A 546 -18.63 -54.17 -2.31
CA ASN A 546 -19.68 -53.85 -3.34
C ASN A 546 -20.39 -52.48 -3.05
N CYS A 547 -20.67 -51.53 -3.98
CA CYS A 547 -21.00 -51.55 -5.44
C CYS A 547 -20.27 -50.46 -6.29
N ASP A 548 -20.76 -50.17 -7.52
CA ASP A 548 -20.23 -49.23 -8.54
C ASP A 548 -21.40 -48.60 -9.41
N GLU A 549 -21.07 -47.92 -10.53
CA GLU A 549 -21.93 -47.33 -11.61
C GLU A 549 -22.53 -45.91 -11.35
N ALA A 550 -22.75 -45.01 -12.34
CA ALA A 550 -22.71 -45.04 -13.82
C ALA A 550 -22.41 -43.61 -14.41
N PHE A 551 -22.32 -43.25 -15.72
CA PHE A 551 -22.38 -43.94 -17.03
C PHE A 551 -21.76 -43.06 -18.18
N SER A 552 -21.89 -43.50 -19.45
CA SER A 552 -21.81 -42.82 -20.79
C SER A 552 -21.30 -41.35 -20.95
N PHE A 553 -20.38 -40.94 -21.85
CA PHE A 553 -19.75 -41.45 -23.11
C PHE A 553 -20.46 -41.16 -24.47
N MET A 554 -19.65 -41.09 -25.56
CA MET A 554 -19.92 -40.83 -27.00
C MET A 554 -19.86 -39.37 -27.52
N ASP A 555 -19.54 -39.05 -28.80
CA ASP A 555 -18.45 -39.44 -29.74
C ASP A 555 -18.65 -38.67 -31.09
N THR A 556 -17.75 -38.50 -32.09
CA THR A 556 -16.27 -38.40 -32.23
C THR A 556 -15.94 -38.01 -33.71
N HIS A 557 -14.68 -37.66 -34.04
CA HIS A 557 -14.07 -37.37 -35.38
C HIS A 557 -14.31 -35.96 -36.00
N ASN A 558 -13.56 -35.45 -37.00
CA ASN A 558 -12.10 -35.36 -37.32
C ASN A 558 -11.90 -35.13 -38.85
N LEU A 559 -11.21 -34.06 -39.31
CA LEU A 559 -10.23 -34.05 -40.43
C LEU A 559 -9.78 -32.63 -40.91
N ASN A 560 -8.46 -32.44 -41.03
CA ASN A 560 -7.66 -31.58 -41.94
C ASN A 560 -8.05 -30.10 -42.28
N GLY A 561 -7.14 -29.16 -41.97
CA GLY A 561 -7.08 -27.79 -42.52
C GLY A 561 -5.73 -27.09 -42.23
N ARG A 562 -5.10 -26.43 -43.22
CA ARG A 562 -3.66 -26.07 -43.22
C ARG A 562 -3.36 -24.60 -42.85
N SER A 563 -2.21 -24.39 -42.18
CA SER A 563 -1.33 -23.20 -42.19
C SER A 563 -1.75 -21.81 -41.64
N VAL A 564 -1.14 -21.45 -40.49
CA VAL A 564 -0.40 -20.20 -40.14
C VAL A 564 -0.96 -18.81 -40.53
N SER A 565 -1.31 -18.00 -39.51
CA SER A 565 -0.97 -16.56 -39.42
C SER A 565 -1.23 -16.01 -37.99
N SER A 566 -0.66 -14.85 -37.65
CA SER A 566 -0.72 -14.21 -36.32
C SER A 566 -2.02 -13.43 -36.06
N PRO A 567 -2.44 -13.22 -34.79
CA PRO A 567 -3.69 -12.55 -34.45
C PRO A 567 -3.61 -11.02 -34.48
N SER A 568 -4.76 -10.34 -34.53
CA SER A 568 -4.89 -8.89 -34.32
C SER A 568 -6.26 -8.48 -33.79
N SER A 569 -6.28 -7.47 -32.92
CA SER A 569 -7.41 -6.59 -32.54
C SER A 569 -8.81 -7.22 -32.34
N PHE A 570 -9.19 -7.50 -31.09
CA PHE A 570 -10.58 -7.69 -30.70
C PHE A 570 -11.22 -6.34 -30.35
N THR A 571 -12.24 -5.90 -31.11
CA THR A 571 -12.96 -4.64 -30.84
C THR A 571 -14.30 -4.95 -30.18
N MET A 572 -14.48 -4.58 -28.91
CA MET A 572 -15.79 -4.65 -28.26
C MET A 572 -16.68 -3.49 -28.70
N LYS A 573 -17.92 -3.81 -29.10
CA LYS A 573 -18.97 -2.83 -29.40
C LYS A 573 -19.71 -2.46 -28.12
N THR A 574 -19.89 -1.16 -27.88
CA THR A 574 -20.86 -0.65 -26.90
C THR A 574 -22.24 -0.56 -27.54
N ASN A 575 -23.29 -0.99 -26.83
CA ASN A 575 -24.67 -0.86 -27.30
C ASN A 575 -25.23 0.51 -26.95
N THR A 576 -25.99 1.10 -27.89
CA THR A 576 -26.70 2.37 -27.71
C THR A 576 -28.18 2.10 -27.47
N LEU A 577 -28.82 2.84 -26.54
CA LEU A 577 -30.27 2.99 -26.52
C LEU A 577 -30.65 4.39 -26.02
N SER A 578 -31.57 5.05 -26.72
CA SER A 578 -32.27 6.26 -26.26
C SER A 578 -33.53 5.84 -25.44
N THR A 579 -34.34 6.69 -24.81
CA THR A 579 -34.66 8.11 -25.04
C THR A 579 -35.40 8.69 -23.82
N THR A 580 -35.33 10.01 -23.58
CA THR A 580 -36.45 10.97 -23.33
C THR A 580 -36.07 12.14 -22.40
N VAL A 581 -36.78 13.26 -22.55
CA VAL A 581 -36.66 14.51 -21.78
C VAL A 581 -38.07 15.10 -21.59
N PRO A 582 -38.35 15.83 -20.49
CA PRO A 582 -38.98 17.14 -20.65
C PRO A 582 -38.34 18.24 -19.78
N ASN A 583 -38.84 19.48 -19.89
CA ASN A 583 -38.03 20.71 -19.89
C ASN A 583 -38.35 21.72 -18.75
N SER A 584 -37.58 22.83 -18.70
CA SER A 584 -37.78 24.09 -17.91
C SER A 584 -37.30 24.11 -16.44
N TYR A 585 -36.89 25.24 -15.81
CA TYR A 585 -37.04 26.68 -16.14
C TYR A 585 -35.74 27.52 -15.92
N TYR A 586 -35.76 28.80 -16.37
CA TYR A 586 -34.74 29.89 -16.29
C TYR A 586 -34.72 30.62 -14.90
N PRO A 587 -33.83 31.61 -14.58
CA PRO A 587 -32.42 31.88 -14.99
C PRO A 587 -31.48 32.39 -13.85
N ASP A 588 -30.24 32.75 -14.21
CA ASP A 588 -29.27 33.64 -13.49
C ASP A 588 -29.57 35.14 -13.81
N PRO A 589 -29.18 36.18 -13.02
CA PRO A 589 -27.82 36.75 -13.08
C PRO A 589 -27.29 37.47 -11.79
N PHE A 590 -26.02 37.92 -11.77
CA PHE A 590 -25.63 39.36 -11.65
C PHE A 590 -24.11 39.65 -11.71
N VAL A 591 -23.73 40.82 -12.24
CA VAL A 591 -22.35 41.39 -12.33
C VAL A 591 -22.41 42.93 -12.21
N PRO A 592 -21.38 43.61 -11.66
CA PRO A 592 -21.12 45.04 -11.97
C PRO A 592 -19.64 45.42 -12.27
N THR A 593 -19.44 46.63 -12.81
CA THR A 593 -18.19 47.24 -13.33
C THR A 593 -18.01 48.69 -12.80
N ALA A 594 -16.93 49.48 -13.01
CA ALA A 594 -15.80 49.38 -13.96
C ALA A 594 -14.40 49.38 -13.28
N ILE A 595 -13.39 50.28 -13.43
CA ILE A 595 -13.26 51.67 -13.94
C ILE A 595 -11.97 51.83 -14.81
N LEU A 596 -11.91 52.95 -15.56
CA LEU A 596 -10.84 53.50 -16.44
C LEU A 596 -9.41 53.53 -15.83
N ASP A 597 -8.30 53.73 -16.58
CA ASP A 597 -8.05 54.82 -17.56
C ASP A 597 -6.90 54.55 -18.59
N GLU A 598 -6.71 55.47 -19.56
CA GLU A 598 -5.68 55.47 -20.63
C GLU A 598 -4.51 56.48 -20.34
N THR A 599 -3.59 56.96 -21.22
CA THR A 599 -3.39 57.00 -22.70
C THR A 599 -1.89 57.25 -23.05
N HIS A 600 -1.56 57.41 -24.35
CA HIS A 600 -0.26 57.84 -24.96
C HIS A 600 0.83 56.74 -25.03
N THR A 601 1.26 56.16 -26.17
CA THR A 601 1.16 56.42 -27.64
C THR A 601 2.26 57.31 -28.27
N MET A 602 2.77 56.86 -29.44
CA MET A 602 3.73 57.51 -30.38
C MET A 602 5.23 57.53 -30.01
N ALA A 603 6.19 57.38 -30.93
CA ALA A 603 6.16 56.88 -32.33
C ALA A 603 7.55 56.39 -32.81
N SER A 604 7.58 55.74 -33.98
CA SER A 604 8.77 55.22 -34.68
C SER A 604 9.59 56.30 -35.41
N ASP A 605 10.81 55.97 -35.88
CA ASP A 605 11.04 55.78 -37.32
C ASP A 605 12.45 55.26 -37.71
N THR A 606 12.60 54.96 -39.00
CA THR A 606 13.67 54.15 -39.60
C THR A 606 14.79 54.98 -40.24
N SER A 607 15.99 54.40 -40.35
CA SER A 607 16.90 54.66 -41.47
C SER A 607 17.89 53.51 -41.68
N SER A 608 18.45 53.42 -42.89
CA SER A 608 19.42 52.41 -43.29
C SER A 608 20.74 53.07 -43.72
N LEU A 609 21.88 52.37 -43.57
CA LEU A 609 22.73 52.09 -44.75
C LEU A 609 23.79 51.01 -44.52
N VAL A 610 23.83 50.12 -45.51
CA VAL A 610 24.82 49.11 -45.90
C VAL A 610 26.31 49.50 -45.75
N GLN A 611 27.13 48.63 -45.14
CA GLN A 611 28.24 47.97 -45.87
C GLN A 611 28.74 46.67 -45.23
N SER A 612 29.41 45.82 -46.02
CA SER A 612 29.64 44.40 -45.73
C SER A 612 30.96 43.85 -46.28
N HIS A 613 31.61 42.94 -45.56
CA HIS A 613 32.71 42.12 -46.09
C HIS A 613 32.47 40.61 -45.93
N THR A 614 31.59 40.11 -46.81
CA THR A 614 31.73 38.86 -47.58
C THR A 614 32.57 37.71 -46.99
N TYR A 615 31.91 36.76 -46.31
CA TYR A 615 32.38 35.37 -46.33
C TYR A 615 32.28 34.79 -47.74
N LYS A 616 33.26 33.97 -48.17
CA LYS A 616 33.22 33.33 -49.49
C LYS A 616 32.15 32.22 -49.53
N LYS A 617 31.18 32.37 -50.43
CA LYS A 617 30.29 31.29 -50.87
C LYS A 617 31.10 30.10 -51.42
N ARG A 618 30.56 28.90 -51.24
CA ARG A 618 30.66 27.77 -52.18
C ARG A 618 29.24 27.28 -52.44
N ASP A 619 29.01 26.78 -53.65
CA ASP A 619 27.68 26.52 -54.17
C ASP A 619 27.07 25.22 -53.62
N PRO A 620 25.73 25.13 -53.54
CA PRO A 620 25.06 23.95 -52.99
C PRO A 620 25.16 22.76 -53.94
N VAL A 621 25.36 21.57 -53.36
CA VAL A 621 25.06 20.30 -54.03
C VAL A 621 23.69 19.87 -53.56
N ASP A 622 22.72 19.80 -54.49
CA ASP A 622 21.36 19.37 -54.16
C ASP A 622 21.35 17.92 -53.65
N VAL A 623 21.02 17.79 -52.36
CA VAL A 623 20.55 16.55 -51.75
C VAL A 623 19.33 16.93 -50.92
N PRO A 624 18.12 16.42 -51.24
CA PRO A 624 16.89 16.85 -50.59
C PRO A 624 16.83 16.31 -49.16
N TYR A 625 17.36 17.07 -48.21
CA TYR A 625 17.19 16.81 -46.78
C TYR A 625 15.72 17.07 -46.41
N GLN A 626 14.90 16.03 -46.46
CA GLN A 626 13.52 16.10 -46.02
C GLN A 626 13.50 16.27 -44.49
N THR A 627 13.32 17.52 -44.03
CA THR A 627 12.84 17.83 -42.66
C THR A 627 11.41 17.35 -42.48
N GLY A 628 11.22 16.04 -42.50
CA GLY A 628 9.94 15.37 -42.29
C GLY A 628 9.46 15.64 -40.86
N GLN A 629 8.29 16.28 -40.76
CA GLN A 629 7.55 16.51 -39.52
C GLN A 629 8.39 17.13 -38.39
N LEU A 630 8.81 18.38 -38.58
CA LEU A 630 9.02 19.29 -37.46
C LEU A 630 7.71 19.42 -36.68
N HIS A 631 7.59 18.64 -35.60
CA HIS A 631 6.53 18.81 -34.60
C HIS A 631 6.55 20.26 -34.07
N PRO A 632 5.40 20.91 -33.89
CA PRO A 632 5.35 22.31 -33.45
C PRO A 632 6.02 22.48 -32.08
N ALA A 633 6.77 23.57 -31.91
CA ALA A 633 7.43 23.86 -30.65
C ALA A 633 6.41 24.16 -29.55
N ILE A 634 6.68 23.59 -28.37
CA ILE A 634 5.83 23.72 -27.19
C ILE A 634 6.26 24.98 -26.45
N ARG A 635 5.32 25.90 -26.16
CA ARG A 635 5.63 27.09 -25.37
C ARG A 635 5.96 26.66 -23.94
N VAL A 636 6.87 27.36 -23.26
CA VAL A 636 7.35 26.99 -21.91
C VAL A 636 6.20 26.82 -20.90
N ALA A 637 5.15 27.64 -21.00
CA ALA A 637 3.96 27.52 -20.15
C ALA A 637 3.16 26.21 -20.37
N ASP A 638 3.13 25.69 -21.61
CA ASP A 638 2.38 24.49 -21.98
C ASP A 638 3.20 23.20 -21.74
N LEU A 639 4.50 23.32 -21.47
CA LEU A 639 5.46 22.21 -21.40
C LEU A 639 5.09 21.18 -20.32
N LEU A 640 4.66 21.63 -19.13
CA LEU A 640 4.24 20.74 -18.04
C LEU A 640 2.96 19.97 -18.39
N GLN A 641 2.01 20.63 -19.06
CA GLN A 641 0.77 20.01 -19.54
C GLN A 641 1.07 18.95 -20.61
N HIS A 642 1.93 19.26 -21.59
CA HIS A 642 2.36 18.30 -22.61
C HIS A 642 3.09 17.09 -22.01
N ILE A 643 4.06 17.31 -21.09
CA ILE A 643 4.77 16.21 -20.41
C ILE A 643 3.80 15.32 -19.61
N THR A 644 2.75 15.91 -19.04
CA THR A 644 1.71 15.15 -18.32
C THR A 644 0.87 14.33 -19.29
N GLN A 645 0.38 14.94 -20.37
CA GLN A 645 -0.41 14.28 -21.41
C GLN A 645 0.34 13.09 -22.05
N MET A 646 1.63 13.28 -22.40
CA MET A 646 2.47 12.22 -22.97
C MET A 646 2.82 11.09 -21.99
N LYS A 647 2.69 11.33 -20.67
CA LYS A 647 2.81 10.31 -19.62
C LYS A 647 1.50 9.59 -19.32
N CYS A 648 0.35 10.27 -19.42
CA CYS A 648 -0.96 9.69 -19.11
C CYS A 648 -1.32 8.48 -19.99
N ALA A 649 -0.78 8.38 -21.21
CA ALA A 649 -0.87 7.19 -22.06
C ALA A 649 0.12 6.08 -21.66
N GLU A 650 0.29 5.81 -20.36
CA GLU A 650 1.28 4.85 -19.79
C GLU A 650 2.73 5.03 -20.31
N GLY A 651 3.08 6.24 -20.75
CA GLY A 651 4.37 6.57 -21.38
C GLY A 651 4.49 6.22 -22.87
N TYR A 652 3.46 5.64 -23.51
CA TYR A 652 3.48 5.33 -24.94
C TYR A 652 3.65 6.56 -25.83
N GLY A 653 3.12 7.74 -25.47
CA GLY A 653 3.21 8.93 -26.33
C GLY A 653 4.64 9.35 -26.68
N PHE A 654 5.56 9.34 -25.71
CA PHE A 654 6.99 9.58 -25.96
C PHE A 654 7.67 8.44 -26.71
N LYS A 655 7.14 7.22 -26.59
CA LYS A 655 7.65 6.04 -27.30
C LYS A 655 7.22 6.06 -28.76
N GLU A 656 5.97 6.40 -29.07
CA GLU A 656 5.46 6.59 -30.43
C GLU A 656 6.18 7.75 -31.13
N GLU A 657 6.44 8.86 -30.44
CA GLU A 657 7.27 9.95 -30.98
C GLU A 657 8.70 9.46 -31.30
N TYR A 658 9.31 8.65 -30.43
CA TYR A 658 10.62 8.04 -30.69
C TYR A 658 10.60 7.03 -31.87
N GLU A 659 9.61 6.12 -31.91
CA GLU A 659 9.45 5.09 -32.95
C GLU A 659 8.97 5.67 -34.29
N SER A 660 8.56 6.94 -34.33
CA SER A 660 8.23 7.66 -35.57
C SER A 660 9.47 8.20 -36.33
N PHE A 661 10.63 8.27 -35.69
CA PHE A 661 11.87 8.67 -36.36
C PHE A 661 12.39 7.56 -37.29
N PHE A 662 12.92 7.94 -38.45
CA PHE A 662 13.33 7.01 -39.50
C PHE A 662 14.54 6.15 -39.09
N GLU A 663 14.33 4.87 -38.78
CA GLU A 663 15.41 3.91 -38.54
C GLU A 663 16.09 3.50 -39.86
N GLY A 664 17.21 4.16 -40.21
CA GLY A 664 18.02 3.77 -41.36
C GLY A 664 19.16 4.72 -41.67
N GLN A 665 19.95 4.42 -42.71
CA GLN A 665 20.93 5.37 -43.24
C GLN A 665 20.20 6.44 -44.09
N SER A 666 19.92 7.60 -43.51
CA SER A 666 19.27 8.72 -44.20
C SER A 666 20.21 9.60 -45.05
N ALA A 667 21.53 9.51 -44.85
CA ALA A 667 22.52 10.31 -45.61
C ALA A 667 23.91 9.61 -45.72
N PRO A 668 24.83 10.10 -46.58
CA PRO A 668 26.23 9.65 -46.64
C PRO A 668 27.03 9.95 -45.37
N TRP A 669 28.06 9.14 -45.11
CA TRP A 669 28.91 9.14 -43.90
C TRP A 669 30.32 8.61 -44.20
N ASP A 670 30.81 8.88 -45.41
CA ASP A 670 32.01 8.31 -45.99
C ASP A 670 33.27 8.92 -45.37
N SER A 671 33.26 10.20 -44.97
CA SER A 671 34.38 10.78 -44.18
C SER A 671 34.60 10.04 -42.87
N ALA A 672 33.52 9.55 -42.24
CA ALA A 672 33.56 8.86 -40.95
C ALA A 672 33.99 7.40 -41.06
N LYS A 673 33.85 6.78 -42.25
CA LYS A 673 34.23 5.38 -42.51
C LYS A 673 35.65 5.18 -43.04
N LYS A 674 36.36 6.25 -43.40
CA LYS A 674 37.79 6.17 -43.77
C LYS A 674 38.61 5.53 -42.64
N ASP A 675 39.57 4.68 -42.99
CA ASP A 675 40.32 3.91 -41.99
C ASP A 675 41.14 4.78 -41.03
N GLU A 676 41.62 5.96 -41.45
CA GLU A 676 42.32 6.92 -40.57
C GLU A 676 41.38 7.59 -39.55
N ASN A 677 40.08 7.64 -39.85
CA ASN A 677 39.05 8.24 -39.00
C ASN A 677 38.29 7.21 -38.15
N ARG A 678 38.36 5.93 -38.52
CA ARG A 678 37.70 4.83 -37.81
C ARG A 678 38.06 4.78 -36.32
N MET A 679 39.31 5.07 -35.98
CA MET A 679 39.81 5.12 -34.60
C MET A 679 39.37 6.37 -33.81
N LYS A 680 38.86 7.40 -34.51
CA LYS A 680 38.31 8.64 -33.91
C LYS A 680 36.82 8.48 -33.56
N ASN A 681 36.18 7.38 -33.96
CA ASN A 681 34.81 7.04 -33.60
C ASN A 681 34.81 6.10 -32.37
N ARG A 682 34.16 6.50 -31.27
CA ARG A 682 34.04 5.68 -30.07
C ARG A 682 33.04 4.53 -30.22
N TYR A 683 31.94 4.78 -30.92
CA TYR A 683 30.94 3.76 -31.25
C TYR A 683 30.81 3.67 -32.76
N GLY A 684 31.30 2.58 -33.37
CA GLY A 684 31.35 2.42 -34.83
C GLY A 684 29.99 2.29 -35.52
N ASN A 685 28.91 2.13 -34.76
CA ASN A 685 27.52 2.13 -35.21
C ASN A 685 26.83 3.51 -35.10
N ILE A 686 27.52 4.54 -34.60
CA ILE A 686 27.03 5.93 -34.49
C ILE A 686 28.13 6.81 -35.09
N ILE A 687 27.93 7.32 -36.30
CA ILE A 687 28.98 8.01 -37.07
C ILE A 687 28.42 9.22 -37.80
N ALA A 688 29.25 10.26 -37.92
CA ALA A 688 28.83 11.55 -38.43
C ALA A 688 28.47 11.52 -39.93
N TYR A 689 27.33 12.12 -40.28
CA TYR A 689 26.91 12.28 -41.68
C TYR A 689 27.66 13.42 -42.38
N ASP A 690 28.08 13.25 -43.63
CA ASP A 690 28.96 14.19 -44.35
C ASP A 690 28.36 15.58 -44.59
N HIS A 691 27.03 15.66 -44.73
CA HIS A 691 26.32 16.89 -45.11
C HIS A 691 26.37 17.97 -44.03
N SER A 692 26.32 17.56 -42.76
CA SER A 692 26.30 18.46 -41.58
C SER A 692 27.48 18.22 -40.62
N ARG A 693 28.51 17.44 -41.02
CA ARG A 693 29.64 17.16 -40.13
C ARG A 693 30.40 18.42 -39.74
N VAL A 694 30.78 18.52 -38.47
CA VAL A 694 31.75 19.51 -38.01
C VAL A 694 33.09 19.24 -38.71
N ARG A 695 33.78 20.31 -39.09
CA ARG A 695 35.10 20.25 -39.74
C ARG A 695 36.07 21.08 -38.93
N LEU A 696 37.05 20.41 -38.32
CA LEU A 696 38.13 21.08 -37.59
C LEU A 696 39.10 21.73 -38.59
N GLN A 697 39.82 22.76 -38.14
CA GLN A 697 40.88 23.36 -38.93
C GLN A 697 42.02 22.32 -39.14
N PRO A 698 42.37 21.98 -40.40
CA PRO A 698 43.35 20.93 -40.68
C PRO A 698 44.76 21.36 -40.27
N ILE A 699 45.56 20.38 -39.87
CA ILE A 699 46.98 20.56 -39.54
C ILE A 699 47.81 20.30 -40.79
N GLU A 700 48.76 21.18 -41.11
CA GLU A 700 49.72 20.92 -42.17
C GLU A 700 50.59 19.69 -41.82
N GLY A 701 50.60 18.69 -42.70
CA GLY A 701 51.34 17.44 -42.52
C GLY A 701 50.56 16.28 -41.88
N GLU A 702 49.37 16.49 -41.30
CA GLU A 702 48.57 15.41 -40.70
C GLU A 702 47.26 15.18 -41.48
N THR A 703 47.18 14.05 -42.20
CA THR A 703 46.01 13.67 -42.98
C THR A 703 44.78 13.38 -42.11
N SER A 704 43.59 13.72 -42.62
CA SER A 704 42.31 13.56 -41.93
C SER A 704 42.22 14.26 -40.55
N SER A 705 43.06 15.27 -40.30
CA SER A 705 43.05 16.11 -39.09
C SER A 705 41.87 17.10 -39.01
N ASP A 706 41.04 17.18 -40.07
CA ASP A 706 39.78 17.94 -40.11
C ASP A 706 38.58 17.19 -39.52
N TYR A 707 38.69 15.87 -39.34
CA TYR A 707 37.57 15.01 -38.95
C TYR A 707 37.40 14.89 -37.44
N ILE A 708 36.14 15.02 -37.00
CA ILE A 708 35.65 14.65 -35.68
C ILE A 708 34.25 14.04 -35.81
N ASN A 709 33.88 13.10 -34.92
CA ASN A 709 32.57 12.45 -34.96
C ASN A 709 31.47 13.32 -34.32
N GLY A 710 31.09 14.39 -35.01
CA GLY A 710 29.97 15.24 -34.63
C GLY A 710 29.32 15.95 -35.81
N ASN A 711 28.03 16.25 -35.66
CA ASN A 711 27.19 16.94 -36.62
C ASN A 711 26.62 18.22 -36.02
N TYR A 712 26.45 19.23 -36.85
CA TYR A 712 25.59 20.36 -36.55
C TYR A 712 24.12 19.93 -36.52
N ILE A 713 23.34 20.54 -35.64
CA ILE A 713 21.89 20.38 -35.51
C ILE A 713 21.24 21.76 -35.51
N ASP A 714 20.15 21.90 -36.26
CA ASP A 714 19.36 23.12 -36.30
C ASP A 714 18.65 23.37 -34.97
N GLY A 715 18.76 24.61 -34.46
CA GLY A 715 17.95 25.09 -33.35
C GLY A 715 16.66 25.74 -33.87
N TYR A 716 15.63 25.81 -33.02
CA TYR A 716 14.26 26.21 -33.41
C TYR A 716 14.14 27.50 -34.24
N HIS A 717 15.06 28.46 -34.08
CA HIS A 717 15.11 29.71 -34.86
C HIS A 717 16.40 29.90 -35.69
N ARG A 718 17.34 28.95 -35.69
CA ARG A 718 18.68 29.12 -36.28
C ARG A 718 19.24 27.78 -36.81
N PRO A 719 19.57 27.65 -38.11
CA PRO A 719 20.22 26.45 -38.61
C PRO A 719 21.65 26.30 -38.07
N ASN A 720 22.12 25.06 -37.93
CA ASN A 720 23.43 24.67 -37.40
C ASN A 720 23.78 25.25 -36.01
N HIS A 721 22.78 25.57 -35.17
CA HIS A 721 23.00 26.28 -33.91
C HIS A 721 23.63 25.42 -32.79
N TYR A 722 23.41 24.10 -32.83
CA TYR A 722 23.94 23.15 -31.86
C TYR A 722 24.91 22.16 -32.52
N ILE A 723 25.73 21.48 -31.73
CA ILE A 723 26.58 20.37 -32.16
C ILE A 723 26.26 19.14 -31.30
N ALA A 724 25.95 18.01 -31.94
CA ALA A 724 25.95 16.70 -31.30
C ALA A 724 27.24 15.96 -31.64
N THR A 725 27.86 15.33 -30.64
CA THR A 725 29.16 14.63 -30.77
C THR A 725 29.23 13.45 -29.80
N GLN A 726 30.10 12.48 -30.06
CA GLN A 726 30.29 11.33 -29.17
C GLN A 726 31.00 11.70 -27.85
N GLY A 727 30.66 10.98 -26.78
CA GLY A 727 31.28 11.17 -25.47
C GLY A 727 32.74 10.69 -25.40
N LYS A 728 33.59 11.47 -24.72
CA LYS A 728 35.03 11.28 -24.46
C LYS A 728 35.55 9.83 -24.47
N PHE A 729 36.63 9.56 -25.21
CA PHE A 729 37.54 8.43 -24.93
C PHE A 729 38.27 8.64 -23.59
N ILE A 730 38.76 7.55 -22.99
CA ILE A 730 39.34 7.52 -21.63
C ILE A 730 40.87 7.84 -21.62
N THR A 731 41.50 7.93 -22.77
CA THR A 731 42.94 8.23 -22.92
C THR A 731 43.24 9.73 -22.83
N LEU A 732 43.77 10.15 -21.67
CA LEU A 732 44.02 11.55 -21.27
C LEU A 732 44.75 12.44 -22.31
N SER A 733 45.58 11.86 -23.19
CA SER A 733 46.43 12.61 -24.12
C SER A 733 45.69 13.29 -25.28
N PHE A 734 44.60 12.70 -25.79
CA PHE A 734 43.83 13.30 -26.90
C PHE A 734 42.88 14.41 -26.42
N GLN A 735 42.40 14.32 -25.17
CA GLN A 735 41.31 15.15 -24.65
C GLN A 735 41.61 16.66 -24.61
N LEU A 736 42.88 17.07 -24.52
CA LEU A 736 43.28 18.48 -24.48
C LEU A 736 43.40 19.14 -25.86
N CYS A 737 43.53 18.37 -26.94
CA CYS A 737 43.73 18.93 -28.29
C CYS A 737 42.40 19.28 -28.97
N GLU A 738 41.46 18.32 -29.01
CA GLU A 738 40.15 18.54 -29.66
C GLU A 738 39.28 19.53 -28.88
N ALA A 739 39.28 19.45 -27.54
CA ALA A 739 38.52 20.40 -26.71
C ALA A 739 38.93 21.86 -26.96
N LYS A 740 40.22 22.14 -27.20
CA LYS A 740 40.72 23.48 -27.52
C LYS A 740 40.38 23.96 -28.94
N ARG A 741 39.93 23.08 -29.85
CA ARG A 741 39.50 23.47 -31.21
C ARG A 741 38.03 23.88 -31.30
N PHE A 742 37.17 23.36 -30.43
CA PHE A 742 35.76 23.75 -30.43
C PHE A 742 35.52 25.21 -30.01
N TRP A 743 36.37 25.78 -29.17
CA TRP A 743 36.26 27.19 -28.71
C TRP A 743 36.51 28.25 -29.81
N TYR A 744 36.89 27.84 -31.03
CA TYR A 744 36.98 28.72 -32.21
C TYR A 744 35.75 28.66 -33.12
N LEU A 745 34.69 27.94 -32.71
CA LEU A 745 33.39 27.91 -33.38
C LEU A 745 32.35 28.53 -32.44
N ASP A 746 31.67 29.56 -32.92
CA ASP A 746 30.88 30.52 -32.12
C ASP A 746 29.51 29.97 -31.70
N CYS A 747 29.54 28.92 -30.86
CA CYS A 747 28.37 28.14 -30.41
C CYS A 747 28.13 28.33 -28.90
N SER A 748 26.89 28.70 -28.54
CA SER A 748 26.54 29.17 -27.20
C SER A 748 26.17 28.08 -26.17
N LEU A 749 26.14 26.79 -26.53
CA LEU A 749 25.90 25.70 -25.58
C LEU A 749 26.50 24.36 -26.05
N PHE A 750 27.12 23.61 -25.14
CA PHE A 750 27.68 22.27 -25.41
C PHE A 750 26.89 21.17 -24.71
N SER A 751 26.60 20.08 -25.43
CA SER A 751 25.97 18.88 -24.87
C SER A 751 26.91 17.67 -24.98
N LEU A 752 27.11 16.98 -23.86
CA LEU A 752 27.97 15.79 -23.75
C LEU A 752 27.17 14.69 -23.04
N THR A 753 26.43 13.90 -23.81
CA THR A 753 25.55 12.85 -23.27
C THR A 753 25.51 11.64 -24.21
N CYS A 754 25.32 10.44 -23.66
CA CYS A 754 25.10 9.25 -24.47
C CYS A 754 23.78 9.36 -25.24
N ILE A 755 23.85 9.28 -26.57
CA ILE A 755 22.70 9.37 -27.47
C ILE A 755 21.88 8.07 -27.36
N ILE A 756 20.71 8.15 -26.71
CA ILE A 756 19.44 7.55 -27.17
C ILE A 756 18.29 8.52 -26.84
N ALA A 757 18.19 8.99 -25.58
CA ALA A 757 16.99 9.73 -25.11
C ALA A 757 17.06 11.28 -25.19
N THR A 758 18.25 11.89 -25.12
CA THR A 758 18.36 13.34 -24.81
C THR A 758 18.03 14.29 -25.97
N VAL A 759 18.08 13.81 -27.22
CA VAL A 759 17.94 14.64 -28.43
C VAL A 759 16.57 15.33 -28.50
N ASN A 760 15.50 14.59 -28.16
CA ASN A 760 14.12 15.10 -28.18
C ASN A 760 13.86 16.17 -27.09
N ILE A 761 14.71 16.26 -26.06
CA ILE A 761 14.64 17.32 -25.04
C ILE A 761 15.37 18.57 -25.54
N GLN A 762 16.60 18.44 -26.04
CA GLN A 762 17.40 19.62 -26.43
C GLN A 762 16.91 20.32 -27.70
N GLY A 763 16.18 19.62 -28.59
CA GLY A 763 15.47 20.25 -29.71
C GLY A 763 14.30 21.16 -29.30
N ARG A 764 13.77 21.01 -28.07
CA ARG A 764 12.61 21.77 -27.56
C ARG A 764 12.94 22.71 -26.39
N VAL A 765 13.92 22.39 -25.54
CA VAL A 765 14.29 23.19 -24.35
C VAL A 765 15.35 24.26 -24.70
N GLY A 766 15.04 25.07 -25.72
CA GLY A 766 15.88 26.20 -26.16
C GLY A 766 15.56 27.52 -25.46
N SER A 767 15.17 27.49 -24.17
CA SER A 767 14.63 28.66 -23.45
C SER A 767 14.92 28.62 -21.93
N ILE A 768 16.19 28.51 -21.56
CA ILE A 768 16.66 28.85 -20.20
C ILE A 768 17.94 29.69 -20.34
N THR A 769 17.78 31.00 -20.15
CA THR A 769 18.85 31.99 -19.90
C THR A 769 18.54 32.66 -18.57
#